data_AF-A0A929HCD7-F1
#
_entry.id   AF-A0A929HCD7-F1
#
_cell.length_a   1.000
_cell.length_b   1.000
_cell.length_c   1.000
_cell.angle_alpha   90.00
_cell.angle_beta   90.00
_cell.angle_gamma   90.00
#
_symmetry.space_group_name_H-M   'P 1'
#
loop_
_entity.id
_entity.type
_entity.pdbx_description
1 polymer ?
#
loop_
_entity_poly.entity_id
_entity_poly.type
_entity_poly.pdbx_seq_one_letter_code
_entity_poly.pdbx_strand_id
1 'polypeptide(L)'
;MTKSSETNTANADLAKAYEFSAVERKWYEFWENEKKFRGAMVEGKPSYSIVIPPPNVTGVLHVGHALNNTLQDVLIRYKRMQGFNTLWLPGTDHAGIATQNVVERQLASENISRHDIGREKFVERVWQWKEESGGKIINQLKRLGCSCDWDRERFTMDEGLSRAVREVFSRLYHEGLIYKGDYIINWCPRCHTALADLEVEHEPTDGKLYHIRYPFTQGDGYLVVATTRPETMLGDTAVAVHPSDERYNSLPEKSVILPLVNKKIPIVFDAHVEREFGTGALKVTPAHDLNDFEIARRHDLPALKVMDDSGAMNEEAGIYKGLDRFECRKRVLADLEEQGLLEKVEEYQHGVGHCYRCQTVVEPTLSKQWFVSVKPLAEKAIAAVKEGQTKIHPQTWENTFFDWMYNIRDWCISRQIWWGHQIPAWTCEECGELIVSSEDPTQCTKCHGSNLVQETDVLDTWFSSALWPFSTLGWPDNTDELKFFYPTSVLITSFDILFFWVARMMMMGLHFMNEIPFKDVYLHALVRDSQGQKMSKSKGNVMDPLLVMDKYGTDALRFTMTAFAAQGRDIRLSEDRIEGYRYFINKIWNAARFALLHIRESEPYAAEEVVAAELSLPHQWILSRTNRTIGDVHQALNDYRFNDVAHSLYQFVWHEFCDWYLEWIKGDLYGDDEQAQATGRRVLFMVLEIIVKLLHPITPFVTEEIWSALPGSRSSIMTEPFPETVGGWQNEDADAAANLVMGVITGLRNIRSETGI
;
A
#
# COMPACT_ATOMS: atom_id res chain seq x y z
N MET A 1 44.94 -20.23 21.10
CA MET A 1 44.34 -21.02 22.20
C MET A 1 42.92 -20.51 22.40
N THR A 2 42.04 -20.99 21.54
CA THR A 2 40.63 -20.62 21.43
C THR A 2 39.83 -21.52 22.35
N LYS A 3 39.12 -20.94 23.31
CA LYS A 3 38.09 -21.66 24.07
C LYS A 3 36.95 -21.95 23.09
N SER A 4 36.79 -23.22 22.76
CA SER A 4 35.57 -23.77 22.18
C SER A 4 34.42 -23.47 23.13
N SER A 5 33.49 -22.62 22.70
CA SER A 5 32.16 -22.55 23.32
C SER A 5 31.45 -23.86 23.03
N GLU A 6 31.45 -24.77 24.01
CA GLU A 6 30.59 -25.94 24.02
C GLU A 6 29.14 -25.48 23.84
N THR A 7 28.56 -25.84 22.70
CA THR A 7 27.13 -25.69 22.43
C THR A 7 26.38 -26.56 23.42
N ASN A 8 25.60 -25.90 24.26
CA ASN A 8 24.79 -26.50 25.31
C ASN A 8 23.68 -27.36 24.66
N THR A 9 23.94 -28.67 24.51
CA THR A 9 22.93 -29.68 24.15
C THR A 9 21.99 -29.91 25.33
N ALA A 10 21.05 -28.99 25.54
CA ALA A 10 19.95 -29.21 26.46
C ALA A 10 18.71 -29.62 25.67
N ASN A 11 18.42 -30.92 25.64
CA ASN A 11 17.09 -31.48 25.37
C ASN A 11 16.10 -30.87 26.39
N ALA A 12 15.56 -29.69 26.09
CA ALA A 12 14.65 -28.99 26.97
C ALA A 12 13.23 -29.51 26.77
N ASP A 13 12.61 -29.99 27.86
CA ASP A 13 11.22 -30.41 27.86
C ASP A 13 10.30 -29.23 27.52
N LEU A 14 9.50 -29.38 26.45
CA LEU A 14 8.45 -28.42 26.13
C LEU A 14 7.46 -28.30 27.30
N ALA A 15 7.26 -27.07 27.77
CA ALA A 15 6.39 -26.73 28.90
C ALA A 15 4.94 -27.21 28.68
N LYS A 16 4.22 -27.46 29.79
CA LYS A 16 2.84 -27.98 29.74
C LYS A 16 1.89 -27.08 28.96
N ALA A 17 2.05 -25.76 29.10
CA ALA A 17 1.33 -24.75 28.33
C ALA A 17 2.30 -24.02 27.41
N TYR A 18 1.81 -23.59 26.25
CA TYR A 18 2.58 -22.76 25.32
C TYR A 18 2.56 -21.30 25.77
N GLU A 19 3.69 -20.80 26.25
CA GLU A 19 3.89 -19.42 26.67
C GLU A 19 4.49 -18.59 25.53
N PHE A 20 3.64 -18.16 24.60
CA PHE A 20 4.05 -17.52 23.36
C PHE A 20 4.96 -16.29 23.56
N SER A 21 4.70 -15.43 24.56
CA SER A 21 5.48 -14.21 24.76
C SER A 21 6.97 -14.45 25.03
N ALA A 22 7.30 -15.53 25.76
CA ALA A 22 8.69 -15.88 26.06
C ALA A 22 9.38 -16.49 24.84
N VAL A 23 8.69 -17.39 24.13
CA VAL A 23 9.18 -18.06 22.92
C VAL A 23 9.42 -17.07 21.80
N GLU A 24 8.46 -16.16 21.57
CA GLU A 24 8.54 -15.14 20.52
C GLU A 24 9.75 -14.21 20.70
N ARG A 25 9.97 -13.74 21.93
CA ARG A 25 11.13 -12.88 22.25
C ARG A 25 12.45 -13.62 22.03
N LYS A 26 12.58 -14.82 22.61
CA LYS A 26 13.78 -15.66 22.52
C LYS A 26 14.23 -15.86 21.08
N TRP A 27 13.31 -16.30 20.21
CA TRP A 27 13.68 -16.64 18.83
C TRP A 27 13.93 -15.41 17.97
N TYR A 28 13.18 -14.32 18.17
CA TYR A 28 13.44 -13.12 17.41
C TYR A 28 14.84 -12.54 17.68
N GLU A 29 15.21 -12.46 18.96
CA GLU A 29 16.55 -12.04 19.38
C GLU A 29 17.63 -12.97 18.81
N PHE A 30 17.40 -14.28 18.83
CA PHE A 30 18.33 -15.25 18.24
C PHE A 30 18.52 -15.03 16.73
N TRP A 31 17.44 -14.92 15.96
CA TRP A 31 17.53 -14.76 14.50
C TRP A 31 18.21 -13.46 14.09
N GLU A 32 17.96 -12.37 14.83
CA GLU A 32 18.58 -11.07 14.59
C GLU A 32 20.08 -11.11 14.92
N ASN A 33 20.47 -11.61 16.09
CA ASN A 33 21.86 -11.71 16.53
C ASN A 33 22.70 -12.60 15.59
N GLU A 34 22.13 -13.71 15.12
CA GLU A 34 22.76 -14.64 14.20
C GLU A 34 22.64 -14.22 12.72
N LYS A 35 22.08 -13.04 12.44
CA LYS A 35 21.86 -12.49 11.10
C LYS A 35 21.17 -13.46 10.13
N LYS A 36 20.22 -14.25 10.63
CA LYS A 36 19.53 -15.29 9.83
C LYS A 36 18.66 -14.73 8.71
N PHE A 37 18.30 -13.45 8.78
CA PHE A 37 17.47 -12.77 7.78
C PHE A 37 18.25 -12.14 6.63
N ARG A 38 19.58 -12.07 6.74
CA ARG A 38 20.42 -11.36 5.77
C ARG A 38 20.35 -12.03 4.39
N GLY A 39 20.07 -11.24 3.36
CA GLY A 39 20.01 -11.73 1.99
C GLY A 39 21.40 -12.07 1.46
N ALA A 40 21.60 -13.35 1.14
CA ALA A 40 22.83 -13.86 0.54
C ALA A 40 22.87 -13.58 -0.97
N MET A 41 24.07 -13.35 -1.52
CA MET A 41 24.31 -13.14 -2.96
C MET A 41 25.26 -14.22 -3.47
N VAL A 42 24.86 -15.49 -3.34
CA VAL A 42 25.69 -16.63 -3.77
C VAL A 42 25.50 -16.84 -5.27
N GLU A 43 26.58 -16.77 -6.05
CA GLU A 43 26.54 -17.02 -7.48
C GLU A 43 25.99 -18.42 -7.81
N GLY A 44 25.25 -18.53 -8.92
CA GLY A 44 24.63 -19.79 -9.37
C GLY A 44 23.35 -20.19 -8.62
N LYS A 45 22.99 -19.51 -7.52
CA LYS A 45 21.70 -19.68 -6.86
C LYS A 45 20.67 -18.67 -7.38
N PRO A 46 19.41 -19.09 -7.65
CA PRO A 46 18.37 -18.16 -8.08
C PRO A 46 18.02 -17.18 -6.96
N SER A 47 17.76 -15.93 -7.33
CA SER A 47 17.33 -14.88 -6.41
C SER A 47 15.81 -14.80 -6.29
N TYR A 48 15.34 -14.51 -5.08
CA TYR A 48 13.95 -14.21 -4.78
C TYR A 48 13.86 -12.98 -3.90
N SER A 49 13.42 -11.86 -4.45
CA SER A 49 13.40 -10.56 -3.77
C SER A 49 12.00 -9.96 -3.70
N ILE A 50 11.71 -9.35 -2.55
CA ILE A 50 10.50 -8.56 -2.28
C ILE A 50 10.94 -7.24 -1.64
N VAL A 51 10.32 -6.14 -2.06
CA VAL A 51 10.43 -4.85 -1.37
C VAL A 51 9.18 -4.62 -0.53
N ILE A 52 9.34 -4.24 0.74
CA ILE A 52 8.19 -3.88 1.56
C ILE A 52 7.55 -2.62 0.98
N PRO A 53 6.20 -2.52 0.90
CA PRO A 53 5.52 -1.23 0.79
C PRO A 53 5.90 -0.39 2.00
N PRO A 54 6.72 0.67 1.83
CA PRO A 54 7.32 1.34 2.97
C PRO A 54 6.22 2.02 3.79
N PRO A 55 5.99 1.62 5.06
CA PRO A 55 4.99 2.27 5.88
C PRO A 55 5.34 3.74 6.13
N ASN A 56 4.31 4.59 6.08
CA ASN A 56 4.42 6.01 6.34
C ASN A 56 4.83 6.27 7.79
N VAL A 57 5.78 7.18 8.03
CA VAL A 57 6.25 7.61 9.37
C VAL A 57 5.23 8.51 10.10
N THR A 58 3.98 8.07 10.20
CA THR A 58 2.84 8.84 10.73
C THR A 58 2.26 8.26 12.02
N GLY A 59 2.94 7.28 12.63
CA GLY A 59 2.56 6.65 13.89
C GLY A 59 2.71 5.13 13.87
N VAL A 60 1.73 4.42 14.46
CA VAL A 60 1.75 2.96 14.62
C VAL A 60 1.06 2.23 13.47
N LEU A 61 1.52 1.00 13.21
CA LEU A 61 0.91 0.07 12.26
C LEU A 61 -0.48 -0.38 12.72
N HIS A 62 -1.29 -0.80 11.76
CA HIS A 62 -2.61 -1.39 11.95
C HIS A 62 -2.67 -2.79 11.33
N VAL A 63 -3.74 -3.54 11.58
CA VAL A 63 -3.84 -4.94 11.14
C VAL A 63 -3.74 -5.16 9.61
N GLY A 64 -4.11 -4.17 8.78
CA GLY A 64 -3.81 -4.22 7.34
C GLY A 64 -2.32 -4.35 7.00
N HIS A 65 -1.43 -3.73 7.79
CA HIS A 65 0.01 -3.94 7.67
C HIS A 65 0.39 -5.35 8.16
N ALA A 66 -0.26 -5.87 9.19
CA ALA A 66 -0.01 -7.23 9.65
C ALA A 66 -0.35 -8.27 8.57
N LEU A 67 -1.48 -8.10 7.87
CA LEU A 67 -1.82 -8.92 6.70
C LEU A 67 -0.73 -8.83 5.62
N ASN A 68 -0.46 -7.63 5.13
CA ASN A 68 0.48 -7.40 4.04
C ASN A 68 1.87 -8.02 4.31
N ASN A 69 2.41 -7.79 5.51
CA ASN A 69 3.73 -8.28 5.89
C ASN A 69 3.75 -9.78 6.19
N THR A 70 2.66 -10.35 6.71
CA THR A 70 2.55 -11.81 6.91
C THR A 70 2.66 -12.53 5.57
N LEU A 71 1.93 -12.08 4.53
CA LEU A 71 1.95 -12.72 3.22
C LEU A 71 3.32 -12.63 2.55
N GLN A 72 4.01 -11.50 2.68
CA GLN A 72 5.38 -11.34 2.21
C GLN A 72 6.35 -12.29 2.93
N ASP A 73 6.30 -12.32 4.26
CA ASP A 73 7.18 -13.18 5.06
C ASP A 73 6.96 -14.67 4.79
N VAL A 74 5.71 -15.09 4.55
CA VAL A 74 5.38 -16.46 4.15
C VAL A 74 6.15 -16.85 2.88
N LEU A 75 6.11 -16.01 1.83
CA LEU A 75 6.84 -16.31 0.60
C LEU A 75 8.35 -16.26 0.78
N ILE A 76 8.87 -15.32 1.56
CA ILE A 76 10.30 -15.20 1.84
C ILE A 76 10.83 -16.43 2.57
N ARG A 77 10.14 -16.87 3.63
CA ARG A 77 10.53 -18.08 4.38
C ARG A 77 10.43 -19.32 3.52
N TYR A 78 9.34 -19.48 2.76
CA TYR A 78 9.19 -20.58 1.82
C TYR A 78 10.34 -20.63 0.80
N LYS A 79 10.64 -19.52 0.13
CA LYS A 79 11.72 -19.46 -0.87
C LYS A 79 13.10 -19.62 -0.26
N ARG A 80 13.31 -19.16 0.97
CA ARG A 80 14.56 -19.37 1.72
C ARG A 80 14.78 -20.86 1.98
N MET A 81 13.75 -21.56 2.44
CA MET A 81 13.77 -23.02 2.64
C MET A 81 13.88 -23.81 1.33
N GLN A 82 13.51 -23.22 0.18
CA GLN A 82 13.80 -23.78 -1.15
C GLN A 82 15.22 -23.49 -1.66
N GLY A 83 16.07 -22.83 -0.87
CA GLY A 83 17.47 -22.58 -1.19
C GLY A 83 17.75 -21.36 -2.08
N PHE A 84 16.78 -20.46 -2.27
CA PHE A 84 16.97 -19.21 -3.03
C PHE A 84 17.85 -18.21 -2.26
N ASN A 85 18.55 -17.35 -3.00
CA ASN A 85 19.05 -16.09 -2.46
C ASN A 85 17.86 -15.18 -2.16
N THR A 86 17.41 -15.14 -0.91
CA THR A 86 16.22 -14.37 -0.52
C THR A 86 16.59 -12.97 -0.02
N LEU A 87 15.95 -11.93 -0.57
CA LEU A 87 16.04 -10.58 -0.03
C LEU A 87 14.64 -10.03 0.23
N TRP A 88 14.33 -9.77 1.50
CA TRP A 88 13.18 -8.96 1.85
C TRP A 88 13.65 -7.62 2.37
N LEU A 89 13.50 -6.58 1.55
CA LEU A 89 14.10 -5.28 1.79
C LEU A 89 13.15 -4.40 2.63
N PRO A 90 13.52 -4.06 3.88
CA PRO A 90 12.70 -3.21 4.71
C PRO A 90 12.95 -1.73 4.41
N GLY A 91 11.99 -0.89 4.74
CA GLY A 91 12.17 0.54 4.75
C GLY A 91 10.91 1.29 5.13
N THR A 92 11.03 2.61 5.28
CA THR A 92 9.94 3.50 5.68
C THR A 92 9.80 4.68 4.72
N ASP A 93 8.59 5.23 4.62
CA ASP A 93 8.29 6.37 3.75
C ASP A 93 8.14 7.64 4.57
N HIS A 94 8.84 8.69 4.14
CA HIS A 94 8.74 10.04 4.69
C HIS A 94 7.31 10.61 4.64
N ALA A 95 6.46 10.14 3.72
CA ALA A 95 5.04 10.45 3.60
C ALA A 95 4.69 11.94 3.47
N GLY A 96 5.67 12.79 3.11
CA GLY A 96 5.53 14.21 2.80
C GLY A 96 4.50 14.93 3.67
N ILE A 97 3.35 15.25 3.07
CA ILE A 97 2.28 16.01 3.70
C ILE A 97 1.71 15.33 4.96
N ALA A 98 1.60 14.01 4.97
CA ALA A 98 1.01 13.28 6.09
C ALA A 98 1.87 13.43 7.36
N THR A 99 3.19 13.29 7.23
CA THR A 99 4.14 13.48 8.34
C THR A 99 4.18 14.94 8.79
N GLN A 100 4.24 15.87 7.83
CA GLN A 100 4.20 17.30 8.12
C GLN A 100 2.95 17.68 8.95
N ASN A 101 1.77 17.18 8.59
CA ASN A 101 0.54 17.42 9.35
C ASN A 101 0.60 16.86 10.78
N VAL A 102 1.23 15.70 10.99
CA VAL A 102 1.38 15.12 12.34
C VAL A 102 2.24 16.03 13.21
N VAL A 103 3.38 16.50 12.68
CA VAL A 103 4.28 17.41 13.39
C VAL A 103 3.64 18.79 13.61
N GLU A 104 2.90 19.31 12.64
CA GLU A 104 2.13 20.56 12.82
C GLU A 104 1.08 20.44 13.92
N ARG A 105 0.38 19.30 14.05
CA ARG A 105 -0.56 19.06 15.17
C ARG A 105 0.16 18.99 16.51
N GLN A 106 1.36 18.41 16.55
CA GLN A 106 2.19 18.41 17.76
C GLN A 106 2.60 19.83 18.15
N LEU A 107 3.09 20.63 17.21
CA LEU A 107 3.41 22.04 17.44
C LEU A 107 2.19 22.85 17.88
N ALA A 108 1.02 22.61 17.28
CA ALA A 108 -0.23 23.25 17.69
C ALA A 108 -0.61 22.90 19.14
N SER A 109 -0.32 21.68 19.62
CA SER A 109 -0.52 21.32 21.03
C SER A 109 0.43 22.06 21.99
N GLU A 110 1.56 22.56 21.48
CA GLU A 110 2.50 23.46 22.15
C GLU A 110 2.14 24.95 21.97
N ASN A 111 1.01 25.28 21.31
CA ASN A 111 0.63 26.64 20.89
C ASN A 111 1.64 27.36 19.98
N ILE A 112 2.39 26.60 19.18
CA ILE A 112 3.39 27.11 18.24
C ILE A 112 2.96 26.72 16.82
N SER A 113 3.12 27.60 15.84
CA SER A 113 2.94 27.28 14.43
C SER A 113 4.29 27.01 13.75
N ARG A 114 4.26 26.30 12.61
CA ARG A 114 5.45 26.10 11.78
C ARG A 114 6.11 27.44 11.37
N HIS A 115 5.30 28.48 11.19
CA HIS A 115 5.78 29.81 10.77
C HIS A 115 6.56 30.51 11.88
N ASP A 116 6.28 30.21 13.15
CA ASP A 116 6.99 30.79 14.29
C ASP A 116 8.43 30.25 14.43
N ILE A 117 8.66 28.99 14.00
CA ILE A 117 9.98 28.34 14.10
C ILE A 117 10.80 28.40 12.80
N GLY A 118 10.15 28.66 11.66
CA GLY A 118 10.78 28.69 10.34
C GLY A 118 11.05 27.29 9.75
N ARG A 119 11.41 27.25 8.47
CA ARG A 119 11.55 26.00 7.69
C ARG A 119 12.63 25.07 8.25
N GLU A 120 13.82 25.58 8.55
CA GLU A 120 14.96 24.76 9.01
C GLU A 120 14.62 24.01 10.31
N LYS A 121 14.19 24.74 11.35
CA LYS A 121 13.81 24.13 12.64
C LYS A 121 12.59 23.23 12.52
N PHE A 122 11.66 23.53 11.61
CA PHE A 122 10.54 22.64 11.34
C PHE A 122 11.03 21.31 10.77
N VAL A 123 11.90 21.33 9.75
CA VAL A 123 12.49 20.12 9.15
C VAL A 123 13.28 19.31 10.18
N GLU A 124 14.04 19.96 11.06
CA GLU A 124 14.72 19.30 12.19
C GLU A 124 13.72 18.57 13.12
N ARG A 125 12.59 19.22 13.45
CA ARG A 125 11.54 18.59 14.26
C ARG A 125 10.91 17.40 13.54
N VAL A 126 10.74 17.45 12.21
CA VAL A 126 10.22 16.31 11.43
C VAL A 126 11.20 15.14 11.45
N TRP A 127 12.51 15.39 11.36
CA TRP A 127 13.52 14.33 11.52
C TRP A 127 13.50 13.68 12.91
N GLN A 128 13.34 14.47 13.97
CA GLN A 128 13.18 13.93 15.34
C GLN A 128 11.95 13.01 15.44
N TRP A 129 10.83 13.44 14.86
CA TRP A 129 9.62 12.61 14.79
C TRP A 129 9.84 11.32 13.98
N LYS A 130 10.56 11.39 12.86
CA LYS A 130 10.90 10.21 12.04
C LYS A 130 11.66 9.18 12.87
N GLU A 131 12.65 9.59 13.67
CA GLU A 131 13.43 8.66 14.49
C GLU A 131 12.55 7.96 15.53
N GLU A 132 11.67 8.71 16.21
CA GLU A 132 10.73 8.15 17.19
C GLU A 132 9.67 7.24 16.57
N SER A 133 9.08 7.64 15.44
CA SER A 133 8.00 6.89 14.76
C SER A 133 8.55 5.70 13.98
N GLY A 134 9.67 5.87 13.28
CA GLY A 134 10.33 4.82 12.51
C GLY A 134 10.76 3.66 13.41
N GLY A 135 11.41 3.98 14.55
CA GLY A 135 11.78 2.96 15.54
C GLY A 135 10.58 2.15 16.05
N LYS A 136 9.42 2.79 16.27
CA LYS A 136 8.19 2.09 16.68
C LYS A 136 7.67 1.16 15.58
N ILE A 137 7.61 1.63 14.33
CA ILE A 137 7.14 0.85 13.18
C ILE A 137 8.02 -0.39 12.98
N ILE A 138 9.34 -0.22 13.00
CA ILE A 138 10.29 -1.33 12.85
C ILE A 138 10.09 -2.35 13.98
N ASN A 139 9.98 -1.89 15.22
CA ASN A 139 9.73 -2.78 16.36
C ASN A 139 8.40 -3.54 16.24
N GLN A 140 7.36 -2.94 15.67
CA GLN A 140 6.09 -3.63 15.39
C GLN A 140 6.26 -4.73 14.33
N LEU A 141 7.01 -4.46 13.25
CA LEU A 141 7.31 -5.47 12.23
C LEU A 141 8.17 -6.61 12.80
N LYS A 142 9.16 -6.28 13.65
CA LYS A 142 9.96 -7.25 14.39
C LYS A 142 9.09 -8.12 15.30
N ARG A 143 8.17 -7.51 16.07
CA ARG A 143 7.22 -8.23 16.93
C ARG A 143 6.29 -9.17 16.15
N LEU A 144 5.94 -8.81 14.91
CA LEU A 144 5.18 -9.64 13.97
C LEU A 144 6.01 -10.83 13.42
N GLY A 145 7.30 -10.91 13.74
CA GLY A 145 8.18 -11.99 13.28
C GLY A 145 8.64 -11.82 11.84
N CYS A 146 8.60 -10.61 11.29
CA CYS A 146 9.07 -10.34 9.94
C CYS A 146 10.56 -10.68 9.80
N SER A 147 10.92 -11.51 8.82
CA SER A 147 12.31 -11.90 8.51
C SER A 147 12.98 -10.97 7.49
N CYS A 148 12.79 -9.66 7.65
CA CYS A 148 13.38 -8.63 6.81
C CYS A 148 14.89 -8.54 7.01
N ASP A 149 15.61 -8.12 5.97
CA ASP A 149 17.03 -7.80 6.04
C ASP A 149 17.24 -6.42 6.67
N TRP A 150 17.19 -6.34 8.00
CA TRP A 150 17.31 -5.08 8.75
C TRP A 150 18.65 -4.36 8.55
N ASP A 151 19.71 -5.07 8.14
CA ASP A 151 21.00 -4.45 7.81
C ASP A 151 20.91 -3.56 6.56
N ARG A 152 19.87 -3.76 5.73
CA ARG A 152 19.60 -3.03 4.48
C ARG A 152 18.37 -2.15 4.55
N GLU A 153 17.96 -1.73 5.74
CA GLU A 153 16.85 -0.79 5.91
C GLU A 153 17.06 0.49 5.06
N ARG A 154 15.98 0.93 4.40
CA ARG A 154 15.95 2.15 3.59
C ARG A 154 14.94 3.16 4.12
N PHE A 155 15.21 4.42 3.83
CA PHE A 155 14.28 5.51 4.06
C PHE A 155 14.18 6.33 2.78
N THR A 156 12.97 6.71 2.37
CA THR A 156 12.78 7.41 1.09
C THR A 156 13.62 8.68 0.94
N MET A 157 13.96 9.36 2.05
CA MET A 157 14.85 10.52 2.07
C MET A 157 16.25 10.22 2.64
N ASP A 158 16.71 8.97 2.66
CA ASP A 158 18.12 8.68 2.92
C ASP A 158 19.02 9.21 1.77
N GLU A 159 20.33 9.23 1.99
CA GLU A 159 21.30 9.80 1.05
C GLU A 159 21.25 9.12 -0.33
N GLY A 160 21.19 7.78 -0.34
CA GLY A 160 21.18 6.99 -1.58
C GLY A 160 19.92 7.23 -2.41
N LEU A 161 18.75 7.19 -1.77
CA LEU A 161 17.47 7.41 -2.43
C LEU A 161 17.27 8.88 -2.82
N SER A 162 17.73 9.82 -2.02
CA SER A 162 17.68 11.25 -2.36
C SER A 162 18.50 11.56 -3.62
N ARG A 163 19.67 10.93 -3.76
CA ARG A 163 20.48 11.03 -4.99
C ARG A 163 19.77 10.42 -6.18
N ALA A 164 19.11 9.27 -6.02
CA ALA A 164 18.29 8.66 -7.07
C ALA A 164 17.15 9.58 -7.53
N VAL A 165 16.42 10.19 -6.59
CA VAL A 165 15.34 11.14 -6.90
C VAL A 165 15.85 12.33 -7.70
N ARG A 166 16.99 12.91 -7.31
CA ARG A 166 17.62 14.03 -8.02
C ARG A 166 18.05 13.66 -9.44
N GLU A 167 18.62 12.46 -9.61
CA GLU A 167 19.02 11.94 -10.91
C GLU A 167 17.82 11.69 -11.84
N VAL A 168 16.75 11.08 -11.32
CA VAL A 168 15.51 10.86 -12.09
C VAL A 168 14.89 12.18 -12.52
N PHE A 169 14.77 13.14 -11.61
CA PHE A 169 14.21 14.45 -11.96
C PHE A 169 15.02 15.12 -13.06
N SER A 170 16.35 15.15 -12.92
CA SER A 170 17.25 15.74 -13.91
C SER A 170 17.10 15.07 -15.27
N ARG A 171 17.12 13.73 -15.34
CA ARG A 171 16.98 13.00 -16.62
C ARG A 171 15.64 13.26 -17.29
N LEU A 172 14.52 13.12 -16.57
CA LEU A 172 13.19 13.35 -17.15
C LEU A 172 13.02 14.78 -17.66
N TYR A 173 13.62 15.77 -16.98
CA TYR A 173 13.60 17.15 -17.44
C TYR A 173 14.36 17.33 -18.76
N HIS A 174 15.58 16.80 -18.85
CA HIS A 174 16.38 16.88 -20.08
C HIS A 174 15.79 16.07 -21.24
N GLU A 175 15.00 15.04 -20.95
CA GLU A 175 14.22 14.27 -21.93
C GLU A 175 12.92 14.99 -22.38
N GLY A 176 12.58 16.13 -21.77
CA GLY A 176 11.34 16.87 -22.04
C GLY A 176 10.09 16.20 -21.47
N LEU A 177 10.25 15.22 -20.59
CA LEU A 177 9.15 14.56 -19.88
C LEU A 177 8.73 15.30 -18.61
N ILE A 178 9.63 16.08 -18.00
CA ILE A 178 9.26 17.04 -16.96
C ILE A 178 9.14 18.45 -17.54
N TYR A 179 8.04 19.13 -17.22
CA TYR A 179 7.80 20.51 -17.62
C TYR A 179 7.08 21.31 -16.54
N LYS A 180 7.15 22.65 -16.62
CA LYS A 180 6.40 23.57 -15.76
C LYS A 180 5.22 24.12 -16.54
N GLY A 181 4.01 23.99 -16.00
CA GLY A 181 2.77 24.39 -16.67
C GLY A 181 1.77 25.03 -15.70
N ASP A 182 0.84 25.79 -16.26
CA ASP A 182 -0.31 26.28 -15.51
C ASP A 182 -1.30 25.14 -15.28
N TYR A 183 -1.73 25.00 -14.05
CA TYR A 183 -2.71 24.01 -13.65
C TYR A 183 -3.63 24.57 -12.59
N ILE A 184 -4.87 24.15 -12.62
CA ILE A 184 -5.82 24.49 -11.58
C ILE A 184 -5.69 23.46 -10.45
N ILE A 185 -5.39 23.97 -9.26
CA ILE A 185 -5.21 23.16 -8.06
C ILE A 185 -6.32 23.46 -7.08
N ASN A 186 -6.70 22.46 -6.28
CA ASN A 186 -7.47 22.71 -5.08
C ASN A 186 -6.55 23.42 -4.08
N TRP A 187 -6.91 24.62 -3.64
CA TRP A 187 -6.09 25.40 -2.72
C TRP A 187 -6.83 25.67 -1.42
N CYS A 188 -6.13 25.50 -0.30
CA CYS A 188 -6.67 25.88 1.00
C CYS A 188 -6.18 27.29 1.37
N PRO A 189 -7.04 28.32 1.32
CA PRO A 189 -6.64 29.70 1.62
C PRO A 189 -6.19 29.88 3.07
N ARG A 190 -6.62 28.99 3.98
CA ARG A 190 -6.17 28.99 5.38
C ARG A 190 -4.80 28.35 5.56
N CYS A 191 -4.56 27.20 4.92
CA CYS A 191 -3.32 26.43 5.09
C CYS A 191 -2.20 26.88 4.14
N HIS A 192 -2.53 27.72 3.16
CA HIS A 192 -1.65 28.17 2.07
C HIS A 192 -0.93 27.00 1.40
N THR A 193 -1.71 26.03 0.93
CA THR A 193 -1.17 24.83 0.32
C THR A 193 -2.17 24.21 -0.65
N ALA A 194 -1.64 23.58 -1.69
CA ALA A 194 -2.40 22.77 -2.63
C ALA A 194 -2.93 21.50 -1.93
N LEU A 195 -4.08 21.02 -2.38
CA LEU A 195 -4.74 19.79 -1.97
C LEU A 195 -4.87 18.87 -3.18
N ALA A 196 -4.68 17.57 -3.00
CA ALA A 196 -5.13 16.59 -3.99
C ALA A 196 -6.67 16.48 -3.98
N ASP A 197 -7.28 15.97 -5.05
CA ASP A 197 -8.74 15.76 -5.12
C ASP A 197 -9.27 14.90 -3.97
N LEU A 198 -8.50 13.88 -3.58
CA LEU A 198 -8.83 12.99 -2.45
C LEU A 198 -8.72 13.67 -1.07
N GLU A 199 -8.08 14.84 -1.00
CA GLU A 199 -7.97 15.66 0.21
C GLU A 199 -9.09 16.71 0.31
N VAL A 200 -10.02 16.73 -0.67
CA VAL A 200 -11.20 17.59 -0.67
C VAL A 200 -12.42 16.75 -0.31
N GLU A 201 -13.00 17.01 0.86
CA GLU A 201 -14.22 16.35 1.31
C GLU A 201 -15.42 17.18 0.83
N HIS A 202 -16.26 16.58 -0.01
CA HIS A 202 -17.46 17.25 -0.51
C HIS A 202 -18.64 16.97 0.44
N GLU A 203 -19.16 18.04 1.03
CA GLU A 203 -20.32 17.97 1.92
C GLU A 203 -21.53 18.64 1.24
N PRO A 204 -22.72 18.00 1.24
CA PRO A 204 -23.95 18.63 0.79
C PRO A 204 -24.23 19.88 1.65
N THR A 205 -24.20 21.05 1.02
CA THR A 205 -24.37 22.33 1.69
C THR A 205 -25.55 23.08 1.08
N ASP A 206 -26.41 23.65 1.92
CA ASP A 206 -27.50 24.51 1.48
C ASP A 206 -26.93 25.84 0.96
N GLY A 207 -27.13 26.08 -0.33
CA GLY A 207 -26.65 27.27 -1.03
C GLY A 207 -27.73 27.88 -1.89
N LYS A 208 -27.32 28.77 -2.81
CA LYS A 208 -28.22 29.45 -3.73
C LYS A 208 -27.69 29.35 -5.15
N LEU A 209 -28.61 29.26 -6.10
CA LEU A 209 -28.34 29.37 -7.52
C LEU A 209 -28.84 30.72 -8.01
N TYR A 210 -27.92 31.53 -8.52
CA TYR A 210 -28.16 32.90 -8.98
C TYR A 210 -28.27 32.90 -10.51
N HIS A 211 -29.34 33.51 -11.02
CA HIS A 211 -29.54 33.75 -12.45
C HIS A 211 -29.18 35.19 -12.79
N ILE A 212 -28.11 35.36 -13.58
CA ILE A 212 -27.51 36.66 -13.87
C ILE A 212 -27.60 36.93 -15.37
N ARG A 213 -28.03 38.15 -15.73
CA ARG A 213 -28.15 38.61 -17.11
C ARG A 213 -26.82 39.15 -17.61
N TYR A 214 -26.33 38.61 -18.71
CA TYR A 214 -25.15 39.04 -19.46
C TYR A 214 -25.62 39.74 -20.73
N PRO A 215 -25.56 41.08 -20.82
CA PRO A 215 -26.03 41.82 -21.97
C PRO A 215 -25.26 41.47 -23.26
N PHE A 216 -25.92 41.52 -24.43
CA PHE A 216 -25.23 41.38 -25.71
C PHE A 216 -24.37 42.62 -26.02
N THR A 217 -23.36 42.46 -26.88
CA THR A 217 -22.43 43.55 -27.22
C THR A 217 -23.00 44.57 -28.19
N GLN A 218 -23.94 44.16 -29.06
CA GLN A 218 -24.74 45.03 -29.91
C GLN A 218 -26.21 44.58 -29.88
N GLY A 219 -27.12 45.56 -29.81
CA GLY A 219 -28.58 45.33 -29.75
C GLY A 219 -29.16 45.24 -28.34
N ASP A 220 -30.49 45.15 -28.27
CA ASP A 220 -31.24 45.01 -27.02
C ASP A 220 -31.42 43.52 -26.68
N GLY A 221 -30.99 43.10 -25.50
CA GLY A 221 -31.16 41.73 -25.00
C GLY A 221 -30.03 41.25 -24.09
N TYR A 222 -30.18 40.04 -23.57
CA TYR A 222 -29.21 39.42 -22.66
C TYR A 222 -29.29 37.89 -22.72
N LEU A 223 -28.20 37.25 -22.30
CA LEU A 223 -28.10 35.83 -22.00
C LEU A 223 -28.18 35.62 -20.49
N VAL A 224 -28.96 34.65 -20.01
CA VAL A 224 -29.05 34.36 -18.57
C VAL A 224 -28.12 33.20 -18.22
N VAL A 225 -27.23 33.41 -17.26
CA VAL A 225 -26.28 32.41 -16.75
C VAL A 225 -26.66 32.02 -15.33
N ALA A 226 -26.64 30.73 -15.03
CA ALA A 226 -26.86 30.20 -13.69
C ALA A 226 -25.51 29.94 -12.99
N THR A 227 -25.33 30.42 -11.75
CA THR A 227 -24.13 30.13 -10.97
C THR A 227 -24.38 30.12 -9.47
N THR A 228 -23.63 29.29 -8.74
CA THR A 228 -23.60 29.28 -7.26
C THR A 228 -22.54 30.24 -6.68
N ARG A 229 -21.64 30.77 -7.53
CA ARG A 229 -20.47 31.57 -7.13
C ARG A 229 -20.38 32.89 -7.91
N PRO A 230 -21.28 33.86 -7.65
CA PRO A 230 -21.32 35.10 -8.42
C PRO A 230 -20.03 35.93 -8.26
N GLU A 231 -19.31 35.85 -7.14
CA GLU A 231 -18.02 36.54 -6.97
C GLU A 231 -16.95 36.09 -7.97
N THR A 232 -17.03 34.86 -8.47
CA THR A 232 -16.08 34.36 -9.48
C THR A 232 -16.36 34.92 -10.86
N MET A 233 -17.56 35.45 -11.13
CA MET A 233 -17.94 35.97 -12.45
C MET A 233 -16.99 37.07 -12.95
N LEU A 234 -16.37 37.80 -12.02
CA LEU A 234 -15.41 38.87 -12.34
C LEU A 234 -14.21 38.33 -13.15
N GLY A 235 -13.92 37.04 -13.04
CA GLY A 235 -12.86 36.33 -13.77
C GLY A 235 -13.32 35.64 -15.05
N ASP A 236 -14.57 35.84 -15.49
CA ASP A 236 -15.12 35.13 -16.64
C ASP A 236 -14.38 35.49 -17.92
N THR A 237 -14.12 34.47 -18.74
CA THR A 237 -13.48 34.64 -20.04
C THR A 237 -14.32 34.12 -21.19
N ALA A 238 -15.42 33.42 -20.91
CA ALA A 238 -16.46 33.10 -21.88
C ALA A 238 -17.79 32.74 -21.19
N VAL A 239 -18.84 32.58 -21.98
CA VAL A 239 -20.04 31.82 -21.58
C VAL A 239 -20.13 30.59 -22.46
N ALA A 240 -20.26 29.40 -21.89
CA ALA A 240 -20.40 28.15 -22.61
C ALA A 240 -21.88 27.74 -22.72
N VAL A 241 -22.28 27.28 -23.91
CA VAL A 241 -23.59 26.68 -24.18
C VAL A 241 -23.40 25.33 -24.86
N HIS A 242 -24.37 24.43 -24.71
CA HIS A 242 -24.26 23.11 -25.34
C HIS A 242 -24.47 23.19 -26.87
N PRO A 243 -23.63 22.54 -27.72
CA PRO A 243 -23.72 22.58 -29.18
C PRO A 243 -25.07 22.15 -29.77
N SER A 244 -25.75 21.22 -29.11
CA SER A 244 -27.07 20.69 -29.53
C SER A 244 -28.26 21.36 -28.84
N ASP A 245 -28.04 22.49 -28.16
CA ASP A 245 -29.13 23.23 -27.52
C ASP A 245 -29.78 24.22 -28.50
N GLU A 246 -30.96 23.86 -28.99
CA GLU A 246 -31.71 24.65 -29.98
C GLU A 246 -32.02 26.08 -29.52
N ARG A 247 -32.10 26.32 -28.20
CA ARG A 247 -32.32 27.67 -27.63
C ARG A 247 -31.22 28.65 -28.00
N TYR A 248 -30.00 28.15 -28.22
CA TYR A 248 -28.80 28.95 -28.44
C TYR A 248 -28.26 28.87 -29.88
N ASN A 249 -28.89 28.09 -30.76
CA ASN A 249 -28.50 27.95 -32.16
C ASN A 249 -28.71 29.23 -33.00
N SER A 250 -29.62 30.11 -32.56
CA SER A 250 -29.98 31.36 -33.26
C SER A 250 -29.61 32.60 -32.45
N LEU A 251 -28.55 32.53 -31.64
CA LEU A 251 -28.08 33.68 -30.88
C LEU A 251 -27.75 34.85 -31.82
N PRO A 252 -28.26 36.07 -31.53
CA PRO A 252 -28.02 37.24 -32.38
C PRO A 252 -26.54 37.60 -32.43
N GLU A 253 -25.78 37.28 -31.38
CA GLU A 253 -24.35 37.51 -31.27
C GLU A 253 -23.63 36.34 -30.60
N LYS A 254 -22.33 36.21 -30.90
CA LYS A 254 -21.44 35.22 -30.27
C LYS A 254 -20.57 35.85 -29.17
N SER A 255 -20.99 36.97 -28.59
CA SER A 255 -20.30 37.63 -27.49
C SER A 255 -21.27 38.38 -26.59
N VAL A 256 -20.92 38.48 -25.32
CA VAL A 256 -21.65 39.22 -24.28
C VAL A 256 -20.72 40.18 -23.55
N ILE A 257 -21.32 41.15 -22.87
CA ILE A 257 -20.65 42.03 -21.92
C ILE A 257 -20.72 41.36 -20.54
N LEU A 258 -19.57 41.14 -19.93
CA LEU A 258 -19.47 40.69 -18.56
C LEU A 258 -19.99 41.80 -17.62
N PRO A 259 -21.06 41.56 -16.84
CA PRO A 259 -21.59 42.54 -15.90
C PRO A 259 -20.54 43.03 -14.89
N LEU A 260 -20.72 44.26 -14.40
CA LEU A 260 -19.86 44.97 -13.43
C LEU A 260 -18.45 45.34 -13.93
N VAL A 261 -17.80 44.48 -14.72
CA VAL A 261 -16.45 44.70 -15.26
C VAL A 261 -16.50 45.36 -16.65
N ASN A 262 -17.65 45.29 -17.33
CA ASN A 262 -17.87 45.83 -18.68
C ASN A 262 -16.87 45.32 -19.73
N LYS A 263 -16.49 44.03 -19.62
CA LYS A 263 -15.54 43.37 -20.51
C LYS A 263 -16.27 42.53 -21.56
N LYS A 264 -15.86 42.62 -22.83
CA LYS A 264 -16.39 41.76 -23.89
C LYS A 264 -15.83 40.34 -23.78
N ILE A 265 -16.69 39.33 -23.70
CA ILE A 265 -16.33 37.91 -23.65
C ILE A 265 -17.10 37.09 -24.72
N PRO A 266 -16.49 36.06 -25.32
CA PRO A 266 -17.13 35.20 -26.31
C PRO A 266 -18.16 34.23 -25.71
N ILE A 267 -19.09 33.76 -26.56
CA ILE A 267 -19.94 32.61 -26.30
C ILE A 267 -19.33 31.40 -27.04
N VAL A 268 -19.03 30.33 -26.31
CA VAL A 268 -18.43 29.09 -26.86
C VAL A 268 -19.42 27.93 -26.80
N PHE A 269 -19.28 26.97 -27.73
CA PHE A 269 -20.13 25.79 -27.78
C PHE A 269 -19.35 24.58 -27.27
N ASP A 270 -19.70 24.04 -26.10
CA ASP A 270 -18.98 22.95 -25.46
C ASP A 270 -19.93 21.86 -24.96
N ALA A 271 -19.62 20.59 -25.28
CA ALA A 271 -20.46 19.44 -24.92
C ALA A 271 -20.49 19.13 -23.42
N HIS A 272 -19.58 19.73 -22.63
CA HIS A 272 -19.61 19.62 -21.17
C HIS A 272 -20.83 20.32 -20.54
N VAL A 273 -21.43 21.30 -21.23
CA VAL A 273 -22.56 22.06 -20.69
C VAL A 273 -23.82 21.19 -20.65
N GLU A 274 -24.41 21.02 -19.48
CA GLU A 274 -25.68 20.30 -19.34
C GLU A 274 -26.86 21.18 -19.81
N ARG A 275 -27.63 20.67 -20.77
CA ARG A 275 -28.77 21.39 -21.36
C ARG A 275 -29.88 21.66 -20.35
N GLU A 276 -30.15 20.69 -19.48
CA GLU A 276 -31.29 20.74 -18.55
C GLU A 276 -30.97 21.49 -17.25
N PHE A 277 -29.68 21.76 -16.96
CA PHE A 277 -29.26 22.41 -15.74
C PHE A 277 -29.33 23.95 -15.85
N GLY A 278 -30.04 24.57 -14.91
CA GLY A 278 -30.23 26.02 -14.87
C GLY A 278 -30.82 26.56 -16.17
N THR A 279 -30.08 27.40 -16.87
CA THR A 279 -30.50 27.97 -18.16
C THR A 279 -30.00 27.16 -19.37
N GLY A 280 -29.03 26.26 -19.21
CA GLY A 280 -28.26 25.67 -20.30
C GLY A 280 -27.11 26.57 -20.80
N ALA A 281 -26.84 27.69 -20.11
CA ALA A 281 -25.68 28.54 -20.31
C ALA A 281 -24.86 28.63 -19.01
N LEU A 282 -23.58 28.31 -19.11
CA LEU A 282 -22.62 28.22 -18.00
C LEU A 282 -21.56 29.31 -18.13
N LYS A 283 -21.30 30.08 -17.07
CA LYS A 283 -20.12 30.98 -17.05
C LYS A 283 -18.84 30.15 -17.09
N VAL A 284 -17.83 30.61 -17.82
CA VAL A 284 -16.52 29.95 -17.88
C VAL A 284 -15.51 30.84 -17.15
N THR A 285 -15.07 30.41 -15.97
CA THR A 285 -14.11 31.11 -15.11
C THR A 285 -12.86 30.26 -14.87
N PRO A 286 -11.92 30.18 -15.83
CA PRO A 286 -10.93 29.10 -15.87
C PRO A 286 -9.94 29.04 -14.72
N ALA A 287 -9.77 30.15 -13.99
CA ALA A 287 -8.85 30.21 -12.86
C ALA A 287 -9.49 29.78 -11.52
N HIS A 288 -10.81 29.51 -11.48
CA HIS A 288 -11.57 29.29 -10.24
C HIS A 288 -12.48 28.05 -10.26
N ASP A 289 -12.51 27.30 -11.36
CA ASP A 289 -13.24 26.03 -11.47
C ASP A 289 -12.53 25.02 -12.40
N LEU A 290 -12.50 23.75 -11.98
CA LEU A 290 -11.80 22.67 -12.67
C LEU A 290 -12.37 22.37 -14.06
N ASN A 291 -13.70 22.39 -14.19
CA ASN A 291 -14.36 22.11 -15.45
C ASN A 291 -14.21 23.30 -16.41
N ASP A 292 -14.32 24.52 -15.88
CA ASP A 292 -14.11 25.75 -16.65
C ASP A 292 -12.68 25.84 -17.20
N PHE A 293 -11.67 25.38 -16.42
CA PHE A 293 -10.28 25.29 -16.88
C PHE A 293 -10.13 24.35 -18.09
N GLU A 294 -10.80 23.19 -18.06
CA GLU A 294 -10.77 22.24 -19.18
C GLU A 294 -11.54 22.76 -20.41
N ILE A 295 -12.67 23.47 -20.22
CA ILE A 295 -13.37 24.17 -21.31
C ILE A 295 -12.44 25.22 -21.92
N ALA A 296 -11.77 26.02 -21.08
CA ALA A 296 -10.85 27.04 -21.56
C ALA A 296 -9.71 26.47 -22.40
N ARG A 297 -9.13 25.33 -21.99
CA ARG A 297 -8.10 24.66 -22.78
C ARG A 297 -8.62 24.15 -24.12
N ARG A 298 -9.85 23.65 -24.19
CA ARG A 298 -10.46 23.18 -25.46
C ARG A 298 -10.73 24.30 -26.45
N HIS A 299 -11.02 25.51 -25.96
CA HIS A 299 -11.40 26.67 -26.76
C HIS A 299 -10.34 27.79 -26.80
N ASP A 300 -9.13 27.53 -26.30
CA ASP A 300 -8.01 28.49 -26.24
C ASP A 300 -8.37 29.82 -25.55
N LEU A 301 -9.09 29.72 -24.42
CA LEU A 301 -9.53 30.89 -23.65
C LEU A 301 -8.48 31.29 -22.60
N PRO A 302 -8.28 32.59 -22.35
CA PRO A 302 -7.41 33.05 -21.28
C PRO A 302 -7.97 32.63 -19.92
N ALA A 303 -7.08 32.45 -18.94
CA ALA A 303 -7.46 32.18 -17.55
C ALA A 303 -7.14 33.39 -16.67
N LEU A 304 -8.16 34.00 -16.06
CA LEU A 304 -8.02 35.22 -15.27
C LEU A 304 -8.20 34.96 -13.78
N LYS A 305 -7.11 35.07 -13.01
CA LYS A 305 -7.12 34.89 -11.56
C LYS A 305 -7.53 36.20 -10.87
N VAL A 306 -8.74 36.25 -10.30
CA VAL A 306 -9.30 37.41 -9.56
C VAL A 306 -9.18 37.32 -8.03
N MET A 307 -8.71 36.18 -7.50
CA MET A 307 -8.47 35.97 -6.07
C MET A 307 -7.00 35.65 -5.83
N ASP A 308 -6.44 36.15 -4.74
CA ASP A 308 -5.10 35.78 -4.28
C ASP A 308 -5.10 34.49 -3.45
N ASP A 309 -3.92 34.07 -3.00
CA ASP A 309 -3.74 32.81 -2.26
C ASP A 309 -4.32 32.83 -0.83
N SER A 310 -4.81 33.98 -0.35
CA SER A 310 -5.55 34.11 0.91
C SER A 310 -7.08 34.01 0.71
N GLY A 311 -7.54 34.00 -0.54
CA GLY A 311 -8.95 34.06 -0.88
C GLY A 311 -9.52 35.49 -0.87
N ALA A 312 -8.66 36.51 -0.85
CA ALA A 312 -9.05 37.91 -1.01
C ALA A 312 -9.04 38.31 -2.49
N MET A 313 -9.89 39.26 -2.86
CA MET A 313 -10.00 39.74 -4.25
C MET A 313 -8.79 40.61 -4.62
N ASN A 314 -8.20 40.38 -5.80
CA ASN A 314 -7.01 41.07 -6.28
C ASN A 314 -7.33 42.24 -7.24
N GLU A 315 -6.33 42.72 -7.99
CA GLU A 315 -6.47 43.86 -8.90
C GLU A 315 -7.42 43.61 -10.08
N GLU A 316 -7.50 42.35 -10.55
CA GLU A 316 -8.37 41.95 -11.65
C GLU A 316 -9.86 41.97 -11.25
N ALA A 317 -10.15 42.03 -9.94
CA ALA A 317 -11.51 42.20 -9.42
C ALA A 317 -11.99 43.66 -9.44
N GLY A 318 -11.17 44.61 -9.89
CA GLY A 318 -11.54 46.02 -10.01
C GLY A 318 -11.91 46.66 -8.67
N ILE A 319 -13.14 47.19 -8.56
CA ILE A 319 -13.61 47.90 -7.36
C ILE A 319 -13.75 47.00 -6.12
N TYR A 320 -13.71 45.67 -6.30
CA TYR A 320 -13.84 44.70 -5.23
C TYR A 320 -12.50 44.31 -4.59
N LYS A 321 -11.38 44.88 -5.06
CA LYS A 321 -10.04 44.62 -4.55
C LYS A 321 -9.97 44.76 -3.02
N GLY A 322 -9.38 43.76 -2.37
CA GLY A 322 -9.14 43.72 -0.92
C GLY A 322 -10.31 43.17 -0.08
N LEU A 323 -11.46 42.88 -0.69
CA LEU A 323 -12.56 42.20 0.02
C LEU A 323 -12.27 40.69 0.15
N ASP A 324 -12.72 40.08 1.23
CA ASP A 324 -12.82 38.61 1.31
C ASP A 324 -13.86 38.11 0.29
N ARG A 325 -13.65 36.93 -0.29
CA ARG A 325 -14.53 36.34 -1.31
C ARG A 325 -16.01 36.25 -0.91
N PHE A 326 -16.31 35.96 0.37
CA PHE A 326 -17.70 35.86 0.83
C PHE A 326 -18.34 37.23 1.04
N GLU A 327 -17.55 38.24 1.41
CA GLU A 327 -17.99 39.64 1.46
C GLU A 327 -18.17 40.20 0.04
N CYS A 328 -17.24 39.89 -0.86
CA CYS A 328 -17.32 40.21 -2.28
C CYS A 328 -18.60 39.63 -2.89
N ARG A 329 -18.94 38.37 -2.59
CA ARG A 329 -20.21 37.75 -3.03
C ARG A 329 -21.42 38.60 -2.67
N LYS A 330 -21.52 39.08 -1.43
CA LYS A 330 -22.64 39.92 -0.98
C LYS A 330 -22.66 41.25 -1.73
N ARG A 331 -21.49 41.86 -1.94
CA ARG A 331 -21.38 43.15 -2.63
C ARG A 331 -21.72 43.04 -4.12
N VAL A 332 -21.18 42.04 -4.81
CA VAL A 332 -21.48 41.74 -6.21
C VAL A 332 -22.98 41.57 -6.43
N LEU A 333 -23.66 40.81 -5.54
CA LEU A 333 -25.11 40.63 -5.63
C LEU A 333 -25.88 41.93 -5.47
N ALA A 334 -25.49 42.78 -4.52
CA ALA A 334 -26.14 44.08 -4.31
C ALA A 334 -25.96 45.00 -5.54
N ASP A 335 -24.77 45.04 -6.12
CA ASP A 335 -24.51 45.87 -7.31
C ASP A 335 -25.22 45.33 -8.56
N LEU A 336 -25.36 44.00 -8.71
CA LEU A 336 -26.16 43.37 -9.77
C LEU A 336 -27.66 43.67 -9.63
N GLU A 337 -28.18 43.69 -8.41
CA GLU A 337 -29.58 44.04 -8.13
C GLU A 337 -29.84 45.53 -8.41
N GLU A 338 -28.93 46.42 -8.00
CA GLU A 338 -29.00 47.86 -8.29
C GLU A 338 -29.02 48.14 -9.80
N GLN A 339 -28.26 47.36 -10.60
CA GLN A 339 -28.22 47.46 -12.05
C GLN A 339 -29.35 46.68 -12.77
N GLY A 340 -30.22 45.97 -12.03
CA GLY A 340 -31.32 45.18 -12.61
C GLY A 340 -30.86 43.96 -13.43
N LEU A 341 -29.64 43.47 -13.18
CA LEU A 341 -29.01 42.35 -13.89
C LEU A 341 -29.20 41.00 -13.15
N LEU A 342 -29.66 41.02 -11.90
CA LEU A 342 -30.06 39.82 -11.18
C LEU A 342 -31.51 39.45 -11.54
N GLU A 343 -31.70 38.31 -12.22
CA GLU A 343 -33.01 37.87 -12.70
C GLU A 343 -33.80 37.10 -11.64
N LYS A 344 -33.15 36.12 -11.02
CA LYS A 344 -33.79 35.22 -10.06
C LYS A 344 -32.75 34.62 -9.11
N VAL A 345 -33.17 34.32 -7.89
CA VAL A 345 -32.40 33.56 -6.91
C VAL A 345 -33.22 32.34 -6.49
N GLU A 346 -32.60 31.17 -6.53
CA GLU A 346 -33.22 29.89 -6.15
C GLU A 346 -32.41 29.24 -5.02
N GLU A 347 -33.10 28.56 -4.11
CA GLU A 347 -32.43 27.70 -3.12
C GLU A 347 -31.90 26.45 -3.84
N TYR A 348 -30.63 26.11 -3.60
CA TYR A 348 -29.97 25.03 -4.31
C TYR A 348 -28.91 24.36 -3.43
N GLN A 349 -29.05 23.05 -3.26
CA GLN A 349 -28.11 22.25 -2.48
C GLN A 349 -27.01 21.70 -3.41
N HIS A 350 -25.75 21.89 -3.05
CA HIS A 350 -24.61 21.34 -3.80
C HIS A 350 -23.47 20.88 -2.90
N GLY A 351 -22.59 20.04 -3.43
CA GLY A 351 -21.42 19.54 -2.72
C GLY A 351 -20.30 20.57 -2.69
N VAL A 352 -20.09 21.23 -1.55
CA VAL A 352 -18.98 22.17 -1.35
C VAL A 352 -17.75 21.40 -0.87
N GLY A 353 -16.62 21.61 -1.54
CA GLY A 353 -15.34 21.01 -1.16
C GLY A 353 -14.74 21.71 0.06
N HIS A 354 -14.47 20.94 1.10
CA HIS A 354 -13.80 21.39 2.31
C HIS A 354 -12.46 20.71 2.46
N CYS A 355 -11.48 21.45 3.01
CA CYS A 355 -10.17 20.87 3.29
C CYS A 355 -10.31 19.85 4.42
N TYR A 356 -10.01 18.57 4.19
CA TYR A 356 -10.18 17.49 5.18
C TYR A 356 -9.54 17.77 6.56
N ARG A 357 -8.50 18.61 6.58
CA ARG A 357 -7.72 18.96 7.80
C ARG A 357 -8.38 20.02 8.67
N CYS A 358 -9.16 20.86 8.03
CA CYS A 358 -9.23 22.28 8.30
C CYS A 358 -10.67 22.78 8.23
N GLN A 359 -11.48 22.08 7.43
CA GLN A 359 -12.89 22.30 7.18
C GLN A 359 -13.18 23.68 6.59
N THR A 360 -12.15 24.42 6.14
CA THR A 360 -12.32 25.62 5.33
C THR A 360 -12.65 25.23 3.90
N VAL A 361 -13.58 25.96 3.29
CA VAL A 361 -13.93 25.83 1.87
C VAL A 361 -12.68 25.98 1.00
N VAL A 362 -12.48 25.00 0.12
CA VAL A 362 -11.37 24.92 -0.81
C VAL A 362 -11.65 25.83 -2.01
N GLU A 363 -10.61 26.54 -2.45
CA GLU A 363 -10.65 27.39 -3.63
C GLU A 363 -9.86 26.73 -4.76
N PRO A 364 -10.48 26.37 -5.89
CA PRO A 364 -9.72 26.08 -7.09
C PRO A 364 -8.96 27.34 -7.50
N THR A 365 -7.65 27.23 -7.73
CA THR A 365 -6.84 28.37 -8.17
C THR A 365 -5.81 27.97 -9.19
N LEU A 366 -5.48 28.88 -10.11
CA LEU A 366 -4.42 28.70 -11.07
C LEU A 366 -3.05 28.82 -10.38
N SER A 367 -2.19 27.83 -10.60
CA SER A 367 -0.83 27.80 -10.06
C SER A 367 0.14 27.17 -11.06
N LYS A 368 1.37 27.66 -11.07
CA LYS A 368 2.45 27.05 -11.85
C LYS A 368 2.98 25.84 -11.11
N GLN A 369 2.83 24.66 -11.70
CA GLN A 369 3.24 23.40 -11.11
C GLN A 369 4.18 22.64 -12.05
N TRP A 370 4.93 21.71 -11.49
CA TRP A 370 5.79 20.78 -12.21
C TRP A 370 5.03 19.50 -12.52
N PHE A 371 5.15 19.02 -13.77
CA PHE A 371 4.44 17.86 -14.28
C PHE A 371 5.40 16.84 -14.86
N VAL A 372 5.03 15.56 -14.77
CA VAL A 372 5.58 14.48 -15.61
C VAL A 372 4.58 14.17 -16.71
N SER A 373 5.02 14.18 -17.96
CA SER A 373 4.30 13.64 -19.12
C SER A 373 4.29 12.12 -19.02
N VAL A 374 3.17 11.57 -18.57
CA VAL A 374 3.08 10.15 -18.21
C VAL A 374 2.71 9.26 -19.36
N LYS A 375 2.09 9.78 -20.43
CA LYS A 375 1.60 8.94 -21.55
C LYS A 375 2.69 8.04 -22.15
N PRO A 376 3.89 8.54 -22.50
CA PRO A 376 4.95 7.70 -23.05
C PRO A 376 5.45 6.63 -22.06
N LEU A 377 5.40 6.93 -20.76
CA LEU A 377 5.80 6.01 -19.70
C LEU A 377 4.73 4.93 -19.46
N ALA A 378 3.46 5.32 -19.53
CA ALA A 378 2.31 4.46 -19.33
C ALA A 378 2.18 3.41 -20.43
N GLU A 379 2.47 3.77 -21.68
CA GLU A 379 2.47 2.85 -22.82
C GLU A 379 3.42 1.65 -22.59
N LYS A 380 4.63 1.89 -22.08
CA LYS A 380 5.59 0.83 -21.73
C LYS A 380 5.04 -0.10 -20.64
N ALA A 381 4.46 0.48 -19.59
CA ALA A 381 3.87 -0.30 -18.49
C ALA A 381 2.63 -1.12 -18.94
N ILE A 382 1.79 -0.56 -19.81
CA ILE A 382 0.67 -1.29 -20.42
C ILE A 382 1.18 -2.48 -21.23
N ALA A 383 2.22 -2.28 -22.06
CA ALA A 383 2.80 -3.35 -22.86
C ALA A 383 3.34 -4.48 -21.99
N ALA A 384 4.08 -4.16 -20.91
CA ALA A 384 4.64 -5.16 -20.01
C ALA A 384 3.58 -6.06 -19.35
N VAL A 385 2.42 -5.52 -18.98
CA VAL A 385 1.30 -6.33 -18.44
C VAL A 385 0.61 -7.11 -19.56
N LYS A 386 0.30 -6.48 -20.70
CA LYS A 386 -0.36 -7.16 -21.84
C LYS A 386 0.43 -8.34 -22.39
N GLU A 387 1.75 -8.22 -22.44
CA GLU A 387 2.66 -9.25 -22.93
C GLU A 387 2.95 -10.34 -21.87
N GLY A 388 2.44 -10.18 -20.65
CA GLY A 388 2.62 -11.12 -19.55
C GLY A 388 4.01 -11.11 -18.93
N GLN A 389 4.81 -10.06 -19.15
CA GLN A 389 6.10 -9.86 -18.49
C GLN A 389 5.90 -9.61 -16.99
N THR A 390 4.91 -8.77 -16.65
CA THR A 390 4.41 -8.59 -15.28
C THR A 390 2.97 -9.12 -15.19
N LYS A 391 2.69 -9.99 -14.23
CA LYS A 391 1.35 -10.57 -14.03
C LYS A 391 0.68 -9.98 -12.79
N ILE A 392 -0.60 -9.61 -12.90
CA ILE A 392 -1.37 -9.07 -11.78
C ILE A 392 -2.31 -10.15 -11.24
N HIS A 393 -2.25 -10.38 -9.92
CA HIS A 393 -3.03 -11.37 -9.20
C HIS A 393 -3.92 -10.68 -8.17
N PRO A 394 -5.23 -10.94 -8.15
CA PRO A 394 -6.00 -11.67 -9.16
C PRO A 394 -6.08 -10.94 -10.52
N GLN A 395 -6.22 -11.69 -11.62
CA GLN A 395 -6.31 -11.15 -12.99
C GLN A 395 -7.43 -10.12 -13.18
N THR A 396 -8.47 -10.13 -12.35
CA THR A 396 -9.57 -9.16 -12.42
C THR A 396 -9.10 -7.71 -12.29
N TRP A 397 -7.96 -7.46 -11.63
CA TRP A 397 -7.41 -6.12 -11.48
C TRP A 397 -6.70 -5.60 -12.72
N GLU A 398 -6.41 -6.44 -13.73
CA GLU A 398 -5.79 -6.00 -14.98
C GLU A 398 -6.69 -5.00 -15.72
N ASN A 399 -8.00 -5.23 -15.77
CA ASN A 399 -8.94 -4.29 -16.39
C ASN A 399 -8.90 -2.93 -15.69
N THR A 400 -8.92 -2.93 -14.35
CA THR A 400 -8.81 -1.71 -13.55
C THR A 400 -7.48 -1.00 -13.78
N PHE A 401 -6.38 -1.74 -13.89
CA PHE A 401 -5.07 -1.21 -14.26
C PHE A 401 -5.11 -0.56 -15.66
N PHE A 402 -5.61 -1.27 -16.67
CA PHE A 402 -5.67 -0.76 -18.05
C PHE A 402 -6.56 0.47 -18.18
N ASP A 403 -7.76 0.45 -17.60
CA ASP A 403 -8.69 1.58 -17.65
C ASP A 403 -8.05 2.86 -17.09
N TRP A 404 -7.29 2.73 -16.01
CA TRP A 404 -6.56 3.87 -15.44
C TRP A 404 -5.38 4.29 -16.30
N MET A 405 -4.56 3.34 -16.76
CA MET A 405 -3.37 3.64 -17.57
C MET A 405 -3.72 4.29 -18.91
N TYR A 406 -4.85 3.95 -19.54
CA TYR A 406 -5.28 4.59 -20.80
C TYR A 406 -5.80 6.03 -20.60
N ASN A 407 -6.42 6.30 -19.44
CA ASN A 407 -7.02 7.60 -19.13
C ASN A 407 -6.12 8.49 -18.26
N ILE A 408 -4.87 8.08 -18.07
CA ILE A 408 -3.93 8.72 -17.17
C ILE A 408 -3.61 10.15 -17.66
N ARG A 409 -3.66 11.10 -16.73
CA ARG A 409 -3.29 12.50 -16.96
C ARG A 409 -1.87 12.76 -16.48
N ASP A 410 -1.26 13.81 -17.02
CA ASP A 410 0.05 14.29 -16.59
C ASP A 410 0.11 14.47 -15.08
N TRP A 411 1.17 13.96 -14.48
CA TRP A 411 1.29 13.83 -13.05
C TRP A 411 1.89 15.09 -12.46
N CYS A 412 1.10 15.83 -11.67
CA CYS A 412 1.58 16.95 -10.87
C CYS A 412 2.52 16.46 -9.76
N ILE A 413 3.80 16.79 -9.87
CA ILE A 413 4.87 16.33 -8.97
C ILE A 413 5.36 17.39 -7.98
N SER A 414 4.96 18.65 -8.08
CA SER A 414 5.33 19.69 -7.11
C SER A 414 4.33 19.80 -5.96
N ARG A 415 4.83 20.12 -4.76
CA ARG A 415 4.05 20.33 -3.54
C ARG A 415 4.62 21.52 -2.75
N GLN A 416 3.73 22.43 -2.35
CA GLN A 416 4.05 23.60 -1.53
C GLN A 416 4.02 23.24 -0.03
N ILE A 417 4.89 22.32 0.35
CA ILE A 417 5.10 21.86 1.73
C ILE A 417 6.59 21.95 2.09
N TRP A 418 6.94 21.82 3.36
CA TRP A 418 8.33 21.98 3.82
C TRP A 418 9.07 20.66 3.94
N TRP A 419 8.35 19.54 4.09
CA TRP A 419 8.89 18.20 4.22
C TRP A 419 8.78 17.40 2.92
N GLY A 420 9.91 16.95 2.39
CA GLY A 420 10.01 16.18 1.14
C GLY A 420 11.33 16.47 0.42
N HIS A 421 11.55 15.81 -0.72
CA HIS A 421 12.71 16.09 -1.57
C HIS A 421 12.53 17.45 -2.26
N GLN A 422 13.35 18.44 -1.94
CA GLN A 422 13.32 19.72 -2.63
C GLN A 422 13.63 19.53 -4.11
N ILE A 423 12.86 20.20 -4.98
CA ILE A 423 13.04 20.07 -6.43
C ILE A 423 14.45 20.56 -6.81
N PRO A 424 15.23 19.76 -7.55
CA PRO A 424 16.59 20.13 -7.94
C PRO A 424 16.58 21.02 -9.19
N ALA A 425 15.95 22.19 -9.05
CA ALA A 425 15.87 23.24 -10.06
C ALA A 425 16.26 24.59 -9.42
N TRP A 426 17.03 25.40 -10.13
CA TRP A 426 17.51 26.71 -9.67
C TRP A 426 17.20 27.78 -10.71
N THR A 427 16.73 28.93 -10.26
CA THR A 427 16.55 30.11 -11.12
C THR A 427 17.67 31.11 -10.85
N CYS A 428 18.35 31.56 -11.90
CA CYS A 428 19.31 32.65 -11.78
C CYS A 428 18.58 34.00 -11.66
N GLU A 429 18.78 34.74 -10.57
CA GLU A 429 18.11 36.03 -10.38
C GLU A 429 18.64 37.13 -11.31
N GLU A 430 19.85 36.97 -11.86
CA GLU A 430 20.45 37.96 -12.75
C GLU A 430 19.89 37.90 -14.18
N CYS A 431 19.65 36.69 -14.71
CA CYS A 431 19.24 36.50 -16.10
C CYS A 431 17.97 35.66 -16.30
N GLY A 432 17.35 35.17 -15.23
CA GLY A 432 16.12 34.36 -15.26
C GLY A 432 16.29 32.94 -15.82
N GLU A 433 17.52 32.46 -15.99
CA GLU A 433 17.77 31.12 -16.53
C GLU A 433 17.38 30.04 -15.51
N LEU A 434 16.66 29.02 -15.97
CA LEU A 434 16.28 27.85 -15.18
C LEU A 434 17.28 26.71 -15.39
N ILE A 435 17.91 26.28 -14.31
CA ILE A 435 18.95 25.26 -14.29
C ILE A 435 18.39 24.05 -13.56
N VAL A 436 18.41 22.88 -14.17
CA VAL A 436 18.03 21.62 -13.53
C VAL A 436 19.25 20.71 -13.53
N SER A 437 19.60 20.17 -12.35
CA SER A 437 20.84 19.42 -12.17
C SER A 437 20.72 18.44 -11.02
N SER A 438 21.32 17.25 -11.15
CA SER A 438 21.38 16.30 -10.04
C SER A 438 22.34 16.74 -8.93
N GLU A 439 23.33 17.59 -9.25
CA GLU A 439 24.24 18.24 -8.29
C GLU A 439 23.92 19.73 -8.12
N ASP A 440 24.19 20.30 -6.95
CA ASP A 440 23.93 21.72 -6.68
C ASP A 440 24.85 22.61 -7.54
N PRO A 441 24.30 23.43 -8.46
CA PRO A 441 25.09 24.30 -9.31
C PRO A 441 25.68 25.48 -8.51
N THR A 442 26.95 25.80 -8.73
CA THR A 442 27.61 26.95 -8.09
C THR A 442 27.55 28.23 -8.93
N GLN A 443 27.26 28.11 -10.23
CA GLN A 443 27.24 29.22 -11.20
C GLN A 443 26.16 29.00 -12.25
N CYS A 444 25.60 30.10 -12.76
CA CYS A 444 24.66 30.08 -13.87
C CYS A 444 25.33 29.57 -15.15
N THR A 445 24.69 28.63 -15.84
CA THR A 445 25.19 28.06 -17.12
C THR A 445 25.24 29.08 -18.25
N LYS A 446 24.55 30.20 -18.12
CA LYS A 446 24.41 31.24 -19.16
C LYS A 446 25.15 32.53 -18.87
N CYS A 447 24.97 33.12 -17.68
CA CYS A 447 25.61 34.39 -17.31
C CYS A 447 26.84 34.22 -16.40
N HIS A 448 27.11 33.01 -15.91
CA HIS A 448 28.16 32.71 -14.92
C HIS A 448 28.02 33.45 -13.58
N GLY A 449 26.89 34.12 -13.33
CA GLY A 449 26.54 34.69 -12.03
C GLY A 449 26.36 33.61 -10.96
N SER A 450 26.63 33.96 -9.70
CA SER A 450 26.54 33.05 -8.56
C SER A 450 25.21 33.15 -7.80
N ASN A 451 24.35 34.10 -8.17
CA ASN A 451 23.07 34.30 -7.47
C ASN A 451 21.99 33.37 -8.03
N LEU A 452 21.95 32.15 -7.48
CA LEU A 452 21.01 31.08 -7.84
C LEU A 452 20.06 30.80 -6.67
N VAL A 453 18.76 30.81 -6.96
CA VAL A 453 17.71 30.48 -5.98
C VAL A 453 17.10 29.13 -6.34
N GLN A 454 17.20 28.16 -5.44
CA GLN A 454 16.58 26.85 -5.62
C GLN A 454 15.05 26.95 -5.53
N GLU A 455 14.36 26.15 -6.33
CA GLU A 455 12.92 25.94 -6.25
C GLU A 455 12.53 25.56 -4.82
N THR A 456 11.49 26.22 -4.29
CA THR A 456 11.09 26.06 -2.89
C THR A 456 10.17 24.86 -2.69
N ASP A 457 9.47 24.47 -3.76
CA ASP A 457 8.61 23.30 -3.82
C ASP A 457 9.40 22.01 -3.55
N VAL A 458 8.70 21.05 -2.95
CA VAL A 458 9.19 19.68 -2.81
C VAL A 458 8.44 18.75 -3.75
N LEU A 459 9.05 17.60 -4.03
CA LEU A 459 8.46 16.55 -4.84
C LEU A 459 7.35 15.82 -4.09
N ASP A 460 6.35 15.40 -4.85
CA ASP A 460 5.31 14.46 -4.43
C ASP A 460 5.95 13.20 -3.82
N THR A 461 5.41 12.72 -2.71
CA THR A 461 5.92 11.54 -2.03
C THR A 461 5.99 10.35 -2.98
N TRP A 462 4.94 10.16 -3.78
CA TRP A 462 4.86 9.10 -4.78
C TRP A 462 5.96 9.17 -5.85
N PHE A 463 6.57 10.34 -6.08
CA PHE A 463 7.72 10.47 -6.99
C PHE A 463 8.92 9.70 -6.48
N SER A 464 9.22 9.81 -5.18
CA SER A 464 10.28 9.03 -4.55
C SER A 464 9.91 7.56 -4.41
N SER A 465 8.68 7.25 -3.98
CA SER A 465 8.22 5.87 -3.75
C SER A 465 8.08 5.10 -5.07
N ALA A 466 7.92 5.77 -6.21
CA ALA A 466 7.95 5.14 -7.54
C ALA A 466 9.31 4.55 -7.91
N LEU A 467 10.39 4.95 -7.24
CA LEU A 467 11.75 4.49 -7.53
C LEU A 467 12.14 3.27 -6.67
N TRP A 468 11.27 2.90 -5.72
CA TRP A 468 11.55 1.96 -4.65
C TRP A 468 12.17 0.62 -5.09
N PRO A 469 11.75 -0.04 -6.20
CA PRO A 469 12.28 -1.36 -6.57
C PRO A 469 13.76 -1.38 -6.96
N PHE A 470 14.34 -0.23 -7.32
CA PHE A 470 15.71 -0.14 -7.82
C PHE A 470 16.57 0.86 -7.03
N SER A 471 16.01 1.97 -6.56
CA SER A 471 16.75 2.96 -5.75
C SER A 471 17.21 2.36 -4.41
N THR A 472 16.38 1.52 -3.81
CA THR A 472 16.70 0.82 -2.55
C THR A 472 17.84 -0.17 -2.69
N LEU A 473 18.06 -0.70 -3.90
CA LEU A 473 19.15 -1.60 -4.23
C LEU A 473 20.44 -0.86 -4.60
N GLY A 474 20.42 0.48 -4.67
CA GLY A 474 21.63 1.31 -4.84
C GLY A 474 21.72 2.05 -6.17
N TRP A 475 20.71 1.95 -7.04
CA TRP A 475 20.61 2.83 -8.21
C TRP A 475 20.60 4.30 -7.76
N PRO A 476 21.32 5.23 -8.42
CA PRO A 476 21.86 5.16 -9.78
C PRO A 476 23.21 4.43 -9.93
N ASP A 477 23.81 3.94 -8.86
CA ASP A 477 25.04 3.16 -8.93
C ASP A 477 24.74 1.70 -9.38
N ASN A 478 25.69 1.07 -10.04
CA ASN A 478 25.58 -0.33 -10.48
C ASN A 478 26.09 -1.31 -9.41
N THR A 479 25.36 -1.35 -8.28
CA THR A 479 25.68 -2.20 -7.12
C THR A 479 25.44 -3.67 -7.39
N ASP A 480 26.00 -4.54 -6.54
CA ASP A 480 25.78 -5.98 -6.65
C ASP A 480 24.37 -6.36 -6.18
N GLU A 481 23.83 -5.67 -5.17
CA GLU A 481 22.42 -5.81 -4.79
C GLU A 481 21.47 -5.58 -5.97
N LEU A 482 21.71 -4.54 -6.76
CA LEU A 482 20.88 -4.23 -7.93
C LEU A 482 20.94 -5.37 -8.95
N LYS A 483 22.14 -5.88 -9.27
CA LYS A 483 22.31 -6.99 -10.22
C LYS A 483 21.69 -8.31 -9.75
N PHE A 484 21.76 -8.60 -8.45
CA PHE A 484 21.28 -9.86 -7.90
C PHE A 484 19.76 -9.88 -7.69
N PHE A 485 19.17 -8.75 -7.34
CA PHE A 485 17.80 -8.71 -6.83
C PHE A 485 16.82 -7.86 -7.65
N TYR A 486 17.29 -7.19 -8.73
CA TYR A 486 16.43 -6.60 -9.75
C TYR A 486 16.44 -7.47 -11.01
N PRO A 487 15.28 -7.74 -11.63
CA PRO A 487 13.94 -7.33 -11.24
C PRO A 487 13.48 -8.07 -9.98
N THR A 488 12.62 -7.44 -9.17
CA THR A 488 12.08 -8.10 -7.98
C THR A 488 11.12 -9.24 -8.36
N SER A 489 10.94 -10.20 -7.45
CA SER A 489 10.17 -11.42 -7.76
C SER A 489 8.68 -11.20 -7.66
N VAL A 490 8.22 -10.63 -6.54
CA VAL A 490 6.80 -10.31 -6.33
C VAL A 490 6.66 -8.99 -5.57
N LEU A 491 5.65 -8.22 -5.95
CA LEU A 491 5.18 -7.08 -5.19
C LEU A 491 3.83 -7.42 -4.55
N ILE A 492 3.79 -7.50 -3.22
CA ILE A 492 2.55 -7.68 -2.46
C ILE A 492 2.11 -6.34 -1.90
N THR A 493 0.88 -5.94 -2.20
CA THR A 493 0.28 -4.72 -1.64
C THR A 493 -1.25 -4.78 -1.68
N SER A 494 -1.93 -3.77 -1.18
CA SER A 494 -3.38 -3.63 -1.37
C SER A 494 -3.72 -2.92 -2.69
N PHE A 495 -4.93 -3.21 -3.21
CA PHE A 495 -5.43 -2.63 -4.44
C PHE A 495 -5.64 -1.10 -4.37
N ASP A 496 -5.71 -0.51 -3.18
CA ASP A 496 -5.90 0.93 -2.99
C ASP A 496 -4.72 1.78 -3.50
N ILE A 497 -3.51 1.19 -3.55
CA ILE A 497 -2.30 1.84 -4.08
C ILE A 497 -1.82 1.26 -5.41
N LEU A 498 -2.67 0.49 -6.11
CA LEU A 498 -2.38 0.00 -7.48
C LEU A 498 -1.99 1.16 -8.42
N PHE A 499 -2.71 2.26 -8.37
CA PHE A 499 -2.47 3.41 -9.25
C PHE A 499 -1.37 4.33 -8.75
N PHE A 500 -1.36 4.61 -7.45
CA PHE A 500 -0.43 5.57 -6.84
C PHE A 500 0.99 5.03 -6.76
N TRP A 501 1.14 3.71 -6.64
CA TRP A 501 2.42 3.10 -6.38
C TRP A 501 2.82 2.07 -7.42
N VAL A 502 2.03 1.00 -7.60
CA VAL A 502 2.40 -0.10 -8.53
C VAL A 502 2.59 0.43 -9.94
N ALA A 503 1.61 1.17 -10.48
CA ALA A 503 1.70 1.73 -11.83
C ALA A 503 2.85 2.74 -11.97
N ARG A 504 3.11 3.55 -10.93
CA ARG A 504 4.25 4.50 -10.95
C ARG A 504 5.59 3.78 -10.95
N MET A 505 5.74 2.71 -10.17
CA MET A 505 6.93 1.87 -10.18
C MET A 505 7.13 1.17 -11.52
N MET A 506 6.07 0.70 -12.17
CA MET A 506 6.16 0.14 -13.52
C MET A 506 6.66 1.16 -14.54
N MET A 507 6.06 2.36 -14.55
CA MET A 507 6.49 3.44 -15.44
C MET A 507 7.96 3.82 -15.23
N MET A 508 8.38 4.04 -13.99
CA MET A 508 9.75 4.47 -13.68
C MET A 508 10.77 3.34 -13.88
N GLY A 509 10.47 2.13 -13.40
CA GLY A 509 11.35 0.97 -13.55
C GLY A 509 11.61 0.64 -15.03
N LEU A 510 10.56 0.55 -15.85
CA LEU A 510 10.71 0.28 -17.28
C LEU A 510 11.44 1.39 -18.04
N HIS A 511 11.33 2.63 -17.57
CA HIS A 511 12.00 3.75 -18.22
C HIS A 511 13.50 3.84 -17.88
N PHE A 512 13.85 3.68 -16.61
CA PHE A 512 15.25 3.83 -16.15
C PHE A 512 16.08 2.56 -16.21
N MET A 513 15.45 1.40 -16.05
CA MET A 513 16.14 0.11 -16.02
C MET A 513 16.02 -0.65 -17.35
N ASN A 514 15.10 -0.23 -18.23
CA ASN A 514 14.74 -0.97 -19.46
C ASN A 514 14.32 -2.43 -19.20
N GLU A 515 13.82 -2.70 -18.00
CA GLU A 515 13.36 -4.01 -17.54
C GLU A 515 12.25 -3.79 -16.49
N ILE A 516 11.31 -4.74 -16.38
CA ILE A 516 10.19 -4.68 -15.44
C ILE A 516 10.69 -4.56 -13.99
N PRO A 517 9.99 -3.82 -13.09
CA PRO A 517 10.40 -3.74 -11.68
C PRO A 517 10.10 -5.00 -10.87
N PHE A 518 9.06 -5.75 -11.27
CA PHE A 518 8.60 -6.99 -10.62
C PHE A 518 7.93 -7.92 -11.62
N LYS A 519 8.09 -9.23 -11.40
CA LYS A 519 7.48 -10.29 -12.23
C LYS A 519 6.00 -10.51 -11.90
N ASP A 520 5.66 -10.55 -10.62
CA ASP A 520 4.27 -10.71 -10.17
C ASP A 520 3.85 -9.53 -9.28
N VAL A 521 2.59 -9.12 -9.38
CA VAL A 521 1.92 -8.18 -8.46
C VAL A 521 0.77 -8.94 -7.81
N TYR A 522 0.78 -9.07 -6.49
CA TYR A 522 -0.34 -9.64 -5.74
C TYR A 522 -1.05 -8.55 -4.95
N LEU A 523 -2.33 -8.35 -5.27
CA LEU A 523 -3.21 -7.35 -4.68
C LEU A 523 -4.17 -8.00 -3.68
N HIS A 524 -3.92 -7.74 -2.40
CA HIS A 524 -4.76 -8.27 -1.32
C HIS A 524 -5.95 -7.35 -0.98
N ALA A 525 -6.99 -7.97 -0.41
CA ALA A 525 -8.18 -7.30 0.11
C ALA A 525 -7.87 -6.31 1.25
N LEU A 526 -8.76 -5.36 1.50
CA LEU A 526 -8.65 -4.46 2.66
C LEU A 526 -9.23 -5.11 3.91
N VAL A 527 -8.54 -4.97 5.05
CA VAL A 527 -9.08 -5.45 6.33
C VAL A 527 -10.11 -4.44 6.85
N ARG A 528 -11.30 -4.95 7.18
CA ARG A 528 -12.43 -4.24 7.78
C ARG A 528 -12.69 -4.79 9.17
N ASP A 529 -13.43 -4.03 9.96
CA ASP A 529 -13.94 -4.53 11.23
C ASP A 529 -14.96 -5.67 11.02
N SER A 530 -15.42 -6.26 12.13
CA SER A 530 -16.39 -7.36 12.10
C SER A 530 -17.74 -6.98 11.46
N GLN A 531 -18.07 -5.68 11.41
CA GLN A 531 -19.28 -5.12 10.79
C GLN A 531 -19.05 -4.72 9.31
N GLY A 532 -17.85 -4.90 8.78
CA GLY A 532 -17.49 -4.55 7.41
C GLY A 532 -17.17 -3.07 7.19
N GLN A 533 -17.04 -2.26 8.24
CA GLN A 533 -16.68 -0.86 8.11
C GLN A 533 -15.17 -0.67 7.93
N LYS A 534 -14.78 0.40 7.23
CA LYS A 534 -13.36 0.84 7.20
C LYS A 534 -12.91 1.09 8.63
N MET A 535 -11.78 0.49 9.01
CA MET A 535 -11.14 0.82 10.29
C MET A 535 -10.58 2.24 10.22
N SER A 536 -10.91 3.08 11.20
CA SER A 536 -10.35 4.43 11.34
C SER A 536 -10.24 4.84 12.80
N LYS A 537 -9.18 5.60 13.13
CA LYS A 537 -8.97 6.12 14.49
C LYS A 537 -10.17 6.97 14.95
N SER A 538 -10.79 7.71 14.04
CA SER A 538 -12.00 8.52 14.32
C SER A 538 -13.23 7.70 14.72
N LYS A 539 -13.36 6.47 14.21
CA LYS A 539 -14.47 5.56 14.53
C LYS A 539 -14.19 4.68 15.75
N GLY A 540 -12.97 4.68 16.27
CA GLY A 540 -12.58 3.87 17.42
C GLY A 540 -12.56 2.34 17.17
N ASN A 541 -12.70 1.91 15.90
CA ASN A 541 -12.76 0.50 15.50
C ASN A 541 -11.42 -0.06 15.01
N VAL A 542 -10.30 0.62 15.31
CA VAL A 542 -8.96 0.17 14.90
C VAL A 542 -8.45 -0.90 15.85
N MET A 543 -8.03 -2.02 15.28
CA MET A 543 -7.34 -3.08 16.00
C MET A 543 -5.82 -2.85 15.93
N ASP A 544 -5.21 -2.57 17.09
CA ASP A 544 -3.75 -2.45 17.21
C ASP A 544 -3.12 -3.86 17.18
N PRO A 545 -2.27 -4.17 16.19
CA PRO A 545 -1.65 -5.49 16.08
C PRO A 545 -0.82 -5.86 17.31
N LEU A 546 -0.20 -4.90 18.02
CA LEU A 546 0.55 -5.19 19.24
C LEU A 546 -0.35 -5.75 20.34
N LEU A 547 -1.48 -5.09 20.61
CA LEU A 547 -2.44 -5.54 21.63
C LEU A 547 -3.01 -6.92 21.32
N VAL A 548 -3.24 -7.20 20.03
CA VAL A 548 -3.70 -8.51 19.57
C VAL A 548 -2.62 -9.57 19.79
N MET A 549 -1.37 -9.30 19.41
CA MET A 549 -0.26 -10.23 19.62
C MET A 549 0.00 -10.49 21.11
N ASP A 550 -0.14 -9.48 21.97
CA ASP A 550 0.01 -9.65 23.42
C ASP A 550 -1.11 -10.53 24.01
N LYS A 551 -2.33 -10.45 23.46
CA LYS A 551 -3.48 -11.24 23.93
C LYS A 551 -3.51 -12.68 23.38
N TYR A 552 -3.15 -12.87 22.11
CA TYR A 552 -3.37 -14.13 21.39
C TYR A 552 -2.10 -14.82 20.87
N GLY A 553 -0.97 -14.12 20.81
CA GLY A 553 0.27 -14.57 20.20
C GLY A 553 0.39 -14.19 18.73
N THR A 554 1.63 -13.97 18.29
CA THR A 554 1.99 -13.57 16.93
C THR A 554 1.64 -14.66 15.91
N ASP A 555 1.92 -15.94 16.22
CA ASP A 555 1.62 -17.04 15.30
C ASP A 555 0.11 -17.19 15.04
N ALA A 556 -0.73 -16.97 16.06
CA ALA A 556 -2.18 -17.00 15.91
C ALA A 556 -2.67 -15.87 14.99
N LEU A 557 -2.14 -14.65 15.17
CA LEU A 557 -2.45 -13.53 14.29
C LEU A 557 -2.01 -13.81 12.85
N ARG A 558 -0.77 -14.27 12.63
CA ARG A 558 -0.25 -14.59 11.30
C ARG A 558 -1.07 -15.68 10.62
N PHE A 559 -1.39 -16.76 11.32
CA PHE A 559 -2.23 -17.83 10.78
C PHE A 559 -3.61 -17.31 10.40
N THR A 560 -4.20 -16.42 11.20
CA THR A 560 -5.46 -15.74 10.86
C THR A 560 -5.34 -14.92 9.58
N MET A 561 -4.28 -14.11 9.45
CA MET A 561 -4.05 -13.30 8.25
C MET A 561 -3.93 -14.17 7.00
N THR A 562 -3.16 -15.25 7.07
CA THR A 562 -2.97 -16.20 5.96
C THR A 562 -4.28 -16.91 5.60
N ALA A 563 -5.04 -17.39 6.59
CA ALA A 563 -6.31 -18.08 6.38
C ALA A 563 -7.39 -17.19 5.75
N PHE A 564 -7.34 -15.89 6.03
CA PHE A 564 -8.32 -14.92 5.54
C PHE A 564 -7.85 -14.17 4.30
N ALA A 565 -6.63 -14.41 3.80
CA ALA A 565 -6.10 -13.86 2.55
C ALA A 565 -6.74 -14.50 1.30
N ALA A 566 -8.05 -14.75 1.34
CA ALA A 566 -8.82 -15.17 0.19
C ALA A 566 -8.98 -14.00 -0.79
N GLN A 567 -9.03 -14.32 -2.08
CA GLN A 567 -9.21 -13.32 -3.13
C GLN A 567 -10.61 -12.69 -3.02
N GLY A 568 -10.65 -11.40 -2.70
CA GLY A 568 -11.88 -10.65 -2.47
C GLY A 568 -11.60 -9.15 -2.28
N ARG A 569 -12.64 -8.35 -2.04
CA ARG A 569 -12.48 -6.90 -1.78
C ARG A 569 -12.18 -6.59 -0.31
N ASP A 570 -12.81 -7.29 0.61
CA ASP A 570 -12.72 -6.99 2.03
C ASP A 570 -12.55 -8.25 2.88
N ILE A 571 -11.75 -8.17 3.94
CA ILE A 571 -11.58 -9.18 4.97
C ILE A 571 -12.26 -8.67 6.24
N ARG A 572 -13.27 -9.39 6.74
CA ARG A 572 -13.90 -9.07 8.03
C ARG A 572 -13.16 -9.77 9.14
N LEU A 573 -12.44 -9.01 9.95
CA LEU A 573 -11.68 -9.55 11.07
C LEU A 573 -12.47 -9.43 12.39
N SER A 574 -12.50 -10.52 13.16
CA SER A 574 -12.99 -10.52 14.54
C SER A 574 -11.99 -11.19 15.47
N GLU A 575 -11.96 -10.76 16.73
CA GLU A 575 -11.08 -11.36 17.75
C GLU A 575 -11.37 -12.84 17.97
N ASP A 576 -12.64 -13.26 17.90
CA ASP A 576 -13.04 -14.67 18.04
C ASP A 576 -12.34 -15.59 17.03
N ARG A 577 -12.07 -15.09 15.81
CA ARG A 577 -11.34 -15.86 14.79
C ARG A 577 -9.88 -16.05 15.17
N ILE A 578 -9.25 -15.00 15.70
CA ILE A 578 -7.85 -15.02 16.15
C ILE A 578 -7.72 -15.97 17.35
N GLU A 579 -8.68 -15.92 18.28
CA GLU A 579 -8.75 -16.85 19.40
C GLU A 579 -8.89 -18.30 18.93
N GLY A 580 -9.74 -18.55 17.92
CA GLY A 580 -9.85 -19.85 17.27
C GLY A 580 -8.50 -20.43 16.83
N TYR A 581 -7.68 -19.62 16.16
CA TYR A 581 -6.35 -20.06 15.72
C TYR A 581 -5.32 -20.12 16.85
N ARG A 582 -5.48 -19.40 17.96
CA ARG A 582 -4.68 -19.65 19.17
C ARG A 582 -4.88 -21.09 19.68
N TYR A 583 -6.09 -21.63 19.62
CA TYR A 583 -6.32 -23.04 19.95
C TYR A 583 -5.63 -23.99 18.97
N PHE A 584 -5.54 -23.62 17.69
CA PHE A 584 -4.75 -24.35 16.68
C PHE A 584 -3.26 -24.40 17.03
N ILE A 585 -2.65 -23.27 17.37
CA ILE A 585 -1.25 -23.22 17.81
C ILE A 585 -1.02 -24.11 19.05
N ASN A 586 -1.93 -24.05 20.02
CA ASN A 586 -1.88 -24.93 21.20
C ASN A 586 -2.04 -26.41 20.86
N LYS A 587 -2.85 -26.77 19.85
CA LYS A 587 -3.00 -28.15 19.39
C LYS A 587 -1.69 -28.67 18.78
N ILE A 588 -1.02 -27.87 17.95
CA ILE A 588 0.32 -28.18 17.40
C ILE A 588 1.32 -28.42 18.54
N TRP A 589 1.36 -27.53 19.52
CA TRP A 589 2.22 -27.66 20.70
C TRP A 589 1.98 -28.96 21.46
N ASN A 590 0.71 -29.29 21.73
CA ASN A 590 0.35 -30.52 22.44
C ASN A 590 0.69 -31.79 21.66
N ALA A 591 0.50 -31.78 20.33
CA ALA A 591 0.88 -32.87 19.46
C ALA A 591 2.40 -33.10 19.46
N ALA A 592 3.20 -32.02 19.37
CA ALA A 592 4.65 -32.09 19.47
C ALA A 592 5.11 -32.61 20.85
N ARG A 593 4.47 -32.16 21.93
CA ARG A 593 4.74 -32.67 23.28
C ARG A 593 4.48 -34.15 23.40
N PHE A 594 3.34 -34.63 22.88
CA PHE A 594 3.03 -36.05 22.86
C PHE A 594 4.09 -36.83 22.09
N ALA A 595 4.46 -36.39 20.90
CA ALA A 595 5.49 -37.06 20.10
C ALA A 595 6.84 -37.12 20.82
N LEU A 596 7.29 -36.02 21.41
CA LEU A 596 8.54 -35.93 22.17
C LEU A 596 8.59 -36.86 23.39
N LEU A 597 7.46 -37.33 23.93
CA LEU A 597 7.49 -38.37 24.96
C LEU A 597 7.99 -39.72 24.43
N HIS A 598 7.84 -39.95 23.13
CA HIS A 598 8.12 -41.24 22.50
C HIS A 598 9.40 -41.25 21.64
N ILE A 599 9.80 -40.10 21.08
CA ILE A 599 10.88 -40.03 20.08
C ILE A 599 12.21 -39.49 20.64
N ARG A 600 12.32 -39.13 21.93
CA ARG A 600 13.52 -38.51 22.54
C ARG A 600 14.82 -39.27 22.30
N GLU A 601 14.74 -40.59 22.35
CA GLU A 601 15.88 -41.49 22.20
C GLU A 601 16.02 -41.99 20.75
N SER A 602 15.23 -41.42 19.82
CA SER A 602 15.29 -41.74 18.40
C SER A 602 16.27 -40.82 17.68
N GLU A 603 16.93 -41.36 16.66
CA GLU A 603 17.73 -40.55 15.73
C GLU A 603 16.85 -40.00 14.60
N PRO A 604 17.21 -38.86 13.98
CA PRO A 604 16.52 -38.38 12.78
C PRO A 604 16.57 -39.43 11.65
N TYR A 605 15.47 -39.56 10.91
CA TYR A 605 15.36 -40.53 9.80
C TYR A 605 15.17 -39.82 8.46
N ALA A 606 15.80 -40.34 7.41
CA ALA A 606 15.55 -39.88 6.05
C ALA A 606 14.20 -40.42 5.54
N ALA A 607 13.43 -39.57 4.86
CA ALA A 607 12.09 -39.88 4.39
C ALA A 607 12.08 -40.98 3.32
N GLU A 608 13.10 -40.97 2.46
CA GLU A 608 13.28 -41.86 1.33
C GLU A 608 13.57 -43.31 1.75
N GLU A 609 13.98 -43.52 3.00
CA GLU A 609 14.26 -44.84 3.56
C GLU A 609 13.00 -45.56 4.07
N VAL A 610 11.82 -44.93 3.97
CA VAL A 610 10.55 -45.51 4.42
C VAL A 610 9.77 -46.07 3.23
N VAL A 611 9.69 -47.40 3.16
CA VAL A 611 8.86 -48.11 2.19
C VAL A 611 7.44 -48.19 2.72
N ALA A 612 6.60 -47.21 2.37
CA ALA A 612 5.24 -47.09 2.91
C ALA A 612 4.42 -48.39 2.74
N ALA A 613 4.51 -49.06 1.59
CA ALA A 613 3.74 -50.27 1.28
C ALA A 613 3.95 -51.45 2.24
N GLU A 614 5.04 -51.47 3.00
CA GLU A 614 5.35 -52.52 3.98
C GLU A 614 4.77 -52.24 5.38
N LEU A 615 4.22 -51.04 5.60
CA LEU A 615 3.75 -50.60 6.91
C LEU A 615 2.29 -50.97 7.16
N SER A 616 1.84 -50.85 8.42
CA SER A 616 0.43 -51.00 8.77
C SER A 616 -0.44 -49.90 8.13
N LEU A 617 -1.75 -50.15 8.02
CA LEU A 617 -2.69 -49.22 7.40
C LEU A 617 -2.62 -47.78 7.99
N PRO A 618 -2.56 -47.55 9.32
CA PRO A 618 -2.42 -46.20 9.87
C PRO A 618 -1.19 -45.45 9.37
N HIS A 619 -0.06 -46.14 9.23
CA HIS A 619 1.19 -45.56 8.76
C HIS A 619 1.18 -45.31 7.25
N GLN A 620 0.67 -46.24 6.45
CA GLN A 620 0.47 -46.04 5.01
C GLN A 620 -0.40 -44.81 4.73
N TRP A 621 -1.51 -44.72 5.46
CA TRP A 621 -2.46 -43.63 5.31
C TRP A 621 -1.85 -42.28 5.66
N ILE A 622 -1.20 -42.12 6.83
CA ILE A 622 -0.65 -40.81 7.19
C ILE A 622 0.46 -40.37 6.23
N LEU A 623 1.27 -41.29 5.70
CA LEU A 623 2.32 -40.96 4.73
C LEU A 623 1.71 -40.51 3.39
N SER A 624 0.66 -41.18 2.92
CA SER A 624 -0.12 -40.78 1.75
C SER A 624 -0.71 -39.37 1.92
N ARG A 625 -1.33 -39.09 3.08
CA ARG A 625 -1.89 -37.78 3.44
C ARG A 625 -0.85 -36.69 3.57
N THR A 626 0.29 -37.01 4.18
CA THR A 626 1.45 -36.10 4.29
C THR A 626 1.93 -35.70 2.90
N ASN A 627 2.09 -36.68 2.00
CA ASN A 627 2.54 -36.44 0.64
C ASN A 627 1.58 -35.55 -0.17
N ARG A 628 0.26 -35.79 -0.03
CA ARG A 628 -0.76 -34.94 -0.65
C ARG A 628 -0.71 -33.51 -0.11
N THR A 629 -0.59 -33.36 1.21
CA THR A 629 -0.53 -32.03 1.86
C THR A 629 0.69 -31.24 1.41
N ILE A 630 1.86 -31.89 1.26
CA ILE A 630 3.06 -31.25 0.70
C ILE A 630 2.77 -30.69 -0.71
N GLY A 631 2.20 -31.52 -1.59
CA GLY A 631 1.85 -31.11 -2.96
C GLY A 631 0.84 -29.95 -3.00
N ASP A 632 -0.22 -30.03 -2.19
CA ASP A 632 -1.26 -29.00 -2.10
C ASP A 632 -0.68 -27.65 -1.62
N VAL A 633 0.20 -27.68 -0.62
CA VAL A 633 0.87 -26.48 -0.08
C VAL A 633 1.81 -25.86 -1.11
N HIS A 634 2.62 -26.65 -1.81
CA HIS A 634 3.48 -26.16 -2.88
C HIS A 634 2.67 -25.47 -3.99
N GLN A 635 1.60 -26.12 -4.46
CA GLN A 635 0.75 -25.57 -5.49
C GLN A 635 0.11 -24.27 -5.03
N ALA A 636 -0.50 -24.25 -3.84
CA ALA A 636 -1.18 -23.08 -3.31
C ALA A 636 -0.22 -21.89 -3.09
N LEU A 637 1.00 -22.11 -2.59
CA LEU A 637 2.01 -21.05 -2.44
C LEU A 637 2.50 -20.50 -3.79
N ASN A 638 2.70 -21.37 -4.78
CA ASN A 638 3.09 -20.95 -6.13
C ASN A 638 1.97 -20.19 -6.86
N ASP A 639 0.71 -20.49 -6.55
CA ASP A 639 -0.48 -19.84 -7.11
C ASP A 639 -0.97 -18.61 -6.30
N TYR A 640 -0.23 -18.20 -5.25
CA TYR A 640 -0.63 -17.13 -4.33
C TYR A 640 -1.98 -17.36 -3.62
N ARG A 641 -2.37 -18.63 -3.40
CA ARG A 641 -3.58 -19.06 -2.69
C ARG A 641 -3.31 -19.29 -1.20
N PHE A 642 -2.95 -18.23 -0.49
CA PHE A 642 -2.57 -18.27 0.93
C PHE A 642 -3.62 -18.89 1.85
N ASN A 643 -4.90 -18.61 1.59
CA ASN A 643 -6.01 -19.18 2.36
C ASN A 643 -6.08 -20.71 2.22
N ASP A 644 -5.78 -21.24 1.02
CA ASP A 644 -5.77 -22.68 0.77
C ASP A 644 -4.61 -23.35 1.50
N VAL A 645 -3.44 -22.70 1.58
CA VAL A 645 -2.30 -23.18 2.38
C VAL A 645 -2.71 -23.35 3.84
N ALA A 646 -3.29 -22.31 4.46
CA ALA A 646 -3.72 -22.37 5.84
C ALA A 646 -4.82 -23.42 6.06
N HIS A 647 -5.76 -23.55 5.11
CA HIS A 647 -6.82 -24.55 5.18
C HIS A 647 -6.27 -25.98 5.12
N SER A 648 -5.42 -26.30 4.14
CA SER A 648 -4.82 -27.62 3.98
C SER A 648 -4.00 -28.01 5.22
N LEU A 649 -3.21 -27.08 5.76
CA LEU A 649 -2.44 -27.32 6.98
C LEU A 649 -3.32 -27.51 8.22
N TYR A 650 -4.37 -26.70 8.37
CA TYR A 650 -5.32 -26.86 9.47
C TYR A 650 -6.02 -28.21 9.42
N GLN A 651 -6.53 -28.59 8.24
CA GLN A 651 -7.21 -29.87 8.03
C GLN A 651 -6.29 -31.05 8.33
N PHE A 652 -5.10 -31.06 7.72
CA PHE A 652 -4.14 -32.15 7.91
C PHE A 652 -3.71 -32.29 9.37
N VAL A 653 -3.26 -31.19 10.00
CA VAL A 653 -2.71 -31.26 11.36
C VAL A 653 -3.79 -31.58 12.39
N TRP A 654 -4.94 -30.89 12.33
CA TRP A 654 -5.96 -31.07 13.35
C TRP A 654 -6.76 -32.35 13.11
N HIS A 655 -7.34 -32.50 11.91
CA HIS A 655 -8.35 -33.52 11.65
C HIS A 655 -7.78 -34.84 11.17
N GLU A 656 -6.55 -34.90 10.67
CA GLU A 656 -5.95 -36.16 10.21
C GLU A 656 -4.86 -36.64 11.18
N PHE A 657 -3.84 -35.80 11.40
CA PHE A 657 -2.72 -36.14 12.28
C PHE A 657 -3.17 -36.27 13.74
N CYS A 658 -3.79 -35.24 14.31
CA CYS A 658 -4.12 -35.26 15.73
C CYS A 658 -5.36 -36.11 16.06
N ASP A 659 -6.47 -35.92 15.35
CA ASP A 659 -7.76 -36.53 15.73
C ASP A 659 -7.82 -38.04 15.41
N TRP A 660 -7.02 -38.52 14.45
CA TRP A 660 -6.99 -39.93 14.05
C TRP A 660 -5.62 -40.57 14.21
N TYR A 661 -4.58 -40.09 13.52
CA TYR A 661 -3.31 -40.80 13.47
C TYR A 661 -2.68 -40.98 14.85
N LEU A 662 -2.55 -39.88 15.63
CA LEU A 662 -2.03 -39.95 17.00
C LEU A 662 -2.84 -40.86 17.91
N GLU A 663 -4.15 -40.99 17.69
CA GLU A 663 -5.01 -41.89 18.47
C GLU A 663 -4.83 -43.35 18.06
N TRP A 664 -4.68 -43.64 16.77
CA TRP A 664 -4.48 -45.00 16.26
C TRP A 664 -3.13 -45.57 16.65
N ILE A 665 -2.04 -44.80 16.52
CA ILE A 665 -0.69 -45.30 16.81
C ILE A 665 -0.41 -45.47 18.31
N LYS A 666 -1.32 -45.06 19.22
CA LYS A 666 -1.17 -45.38 20.65
C LYS A 666 -1.09 -46.89 20.88
N GLY A 667 -1.79 -47.69 20.06
CA GLY A 667 -1.67 -49.15 20.10
C GLY A 667 -0.24 -49.61 19.82
N ASP A 668 0.40 -49.02 18.80
CA ASP A 668 1.79 -49.33 18.43
C ASP A 668 2.78 -48.81 19.49
N LEU A 669 2.57 -47.59 20.01
CA LEU A 669 3.50 -46.92 20.93
C LEU A 669 3.48 -47.50 22.36
N TYR A 670 2.32 -47.94 22.85
CA TYR A 670 2.13 -48.47 24.21
C TYR A 670 1.97 -49.99 24.25
N GLY A 671 1.92 -50.68 23.10
CA GLY A 671 1.83 -52.13 23.01
C GLY A 671 3.16 -52.83 23.30
N ASP A 672 3.19 -54.16 23.29
CA ASP A 672 4.37 -54.96 23.64
C ASP A 672 5.24 -55.35 22.42
N ASP A 673 4.82 -55.02 21.19
CA ASP A 673 5.56 -55.32 19.96
C ASP A 673 6.63 -54.25 19.68
N GLU A 674 7.89 -54.62 19.92
CA GLU A 674 9.06 -53.73 19.72
C GLU A 674 9.19 -53.22 18.27
N GLN A 675 8.83 -54.03 17.27
CA GLN A 675 8.92 -53.64 15.86
C GLN A 675 7.83 -52.62 15.51
N ALA A 676 6.61 -52.83 16.02
CA ALA A 676 5.52 -51.87 15.88
C ALA A 676 5.85 -50.56 16.60
N GLN A 677 6.39 -50.61 17.82
CA GLN A 677 6.84 -49.42 18.56
C GLN A 677 7.90 -48.62 17.78
N ALA A 678 8.92 -49.30 17.26
CA ALA A 678 9.98 -48.65 16.49
C ALA A 678 9.43 -47.99 15.21
N THR A 679 8.53 -48.68 14.51
CA THR A 679 7.86 -48.16 13.32
C THR A 679 7.00 -46.94 13.64
N GLY A 680 6.18 -47.02 14.70
CA GLY A 680 5.33 -45.93 15.16
C GLY A 680 6.13 -44.69 15.53
N ARG A 681 7.24 -44.84 16.29
CA ARG A 681 8.14 -43.73 16.63
C ARG A 681 8.78 -43.10 15.39
N ARG A 682 9.25 -43.93 14.45
CA ARG A 682 9.88 -43.48 13.20
C ARG A 682 8.93 -42.64 12.35
N VAL A 683 7.73 -43.15 12.06
CA VAL A 683 6.74 -42.44 11.23
C VAL A 683 6.24 -41.19 11.96
N LEU A 684 5.99 -41.27 13.27
CA LEU A 684 5.57 -40.12 14.07
C LEU A 684 6.61 -38.98 14.03
N PHE A 685 7.89 -39.29 14.22
CA PHE A 685 8.96 -38.30 14.16
C PHE A 685 8.99 -37.63 12.78
N MET A 686 9.01 -38.44 11.72
CA MET A 686 9.09 -37.95 10.35
C MET A 686 7.92 -37.04 9.97
N VAL A 687 6.69 -37.46 10.27
CA VAL A 687 5.48 -36.68 9.96
C VAL A 687 5.46 -35.39 10.78
N LEU A 688 5.84 -35.43 12.06
CA LEU A 688 5.95 -34.21 12.88
C LEU A 688 7.00 -33.24 12.31
N GLU A 689 8.15 -33.74 11.87
CA GLU A 689 9.20 -32.93 11.27
C GLU A 689 8.69 -32.20 10.02
N ILE A 690 7.97 -32.92 9.15
CA ILE A 690 7.34 -32.35 7.96
C ILE A 690 6.27 -31.31 8.32
N ILE A 691 5.40 -31.61 9.30
CA ILE A 691 4.36 -30.67 9.77
C ILE A 691 4.97 -29.35 10.19
N VAL A 692 6.02 -29.40 11.02
CA VAL A 692 6.67 -28.20 11.56
C VAL A 692 7.33 -27.39 10.45
N LYS A 693 7.97 -28.05 9.47
CA LYS A 693 8.55 -27.39 8.28
C LYS A 693 7.48 -26.74 7.40
N LEU A 694 6.36 -27.42 7.13
CA LEU A 694 5.26 -26.88 6.34
C LEU A 694 4.58 -25.67 6.99
N LEU A 695 4.47 -25.67 8.33
CA LEU A 695 3.88 -24.58 9.11
C LEU A 695 4.81 -23.38 9.31
N HIS A 696 6.13 -23.56 9.20
CA HIS A 696 7.12 -22.54 9.56
C HIS A 696 6.96 -21.21 8.82
N PRO A 697 6.67 -21.17 7.50
CA PRO A 697 6.43 -19.91 6.81
C PRO A 697 5.31 -19.06 7.43
N ILE A 698 4.30 -19.69 8.02
CA ILE A 698 3.13 -19.01 8.59
C ILE A 698 3.31 -18.75 10.09
N THR A 699 3.82 -19.73 10.83
CA THR A 699 3.88 -19.75 12.31
C THR A 699 5.32 -19.94 12.80
N PRO A 700 6.20 -18.96 12.57
CA PRO A 700 7.64 -19.16 12.70
C PRO A 700 8.10 -19.41 14.13
N PHE A 701 7.38 -18.93 15.17
CA PHE A 701 7.87 -19.00 16.54
C PHE A 701 7.64 -20.37 17.18
N VAL A 702 6.40 -20.86 17.16
CA VAL A 702 6.04 -22.17 17.72
C VAL A 702 6.78 -23.29 16.98
N THR A 703 6.96 -23.15 15.67
CA THR A 703 7.65 -24.15 14.84
C THR A 703 9.14 -24.20 15.12
N GLU A 704 9.80 -23.05 15.30
CA GLU A 704 11.21 -22.99 15.67
C GLU A 704 11.46 -23.59 17.07
N GLU A 705 10.60 -23.30 18.05
CA GLU A 705 10.72 -23.88 19.39
C GLU A 705 10.56 -25.40 19.35
N ILE A 706 9.52 -25.90 18.68
CA ILE A 706 9.30 -27.34 18.51
C ILE A 706 10.50 -27.98 17.80
N TRP A 707 10.96 -27.39 16.70
CA TRP A 707 12.10 -27.89 15.92
C TRP A 707 13.36 -28.00 16.78
N SER A 708 13.65 -26.97 17.58
CA SER A 708 14.82 -26.95 18.46
C SER A 708 14.80 -28.03 19.54
N ALA A 709 13.61 -28.52 19.91
CA ALA A 709 13.42 -29.58 20.89
C ALA A 709 13.38 -30.99 20.28
N LEU A 710 13.32 -31.11 18.95
CA LEU A 710 13.37 -32.41 18.27
C LEU A 710 14.76 -33.05 18.41
N PRO A 711 14.84 -34.39 18.52
CA PRO A 711 16.11 -35.11 18.58
C PRO A 711 17.05 -34.80 17.41
N GLY A 712 18.36 -34.96 17.64
CA GLY A 712 19.42 -34.69 16.68
C GLY A 712 20.04 -33.29 16.82
N SER A 713 21.15 -33.05 16.12
CA SER A 713 21.77 -31.72 16.07
C SER A 713 20.94 -30.81 15.16
N ARG A 714 20.26 -29.82 15.74
CA ARG A 714 19.33 -28.94 15.00
C ARG A 714 19.93 -27.56 14.75
N SER A 715 19.90 -27.15 13.49
CA SER A 715 20.09 -25.75 13.09
C SER A 715 18.75 -25.01 13.16
N SER A 716 18.72 -23.72 12.80
CA SER A 716 17.45 -23.00 12.72
C SER A 716 16.58 -23.60 11.61
N ILE A 717 15.28 -23.82 11.87
CA ILE A 717 14.41 -24.44 10.88
C ILE A 717 14.32 -23.61 9.59
N MET A 718 14.53 -22.29 9.66
CA MET A 718 14.49 -21.45 8.46
C MET A 718 15.59 -21.76 7.43
N THR A 719 16.65 -22.44 7.84
CA THR A 719 17.76 -22.86 6.96
C THR A 719 17.63 -24.30 6.48
N GLU A 720 16.59 -25.01 6.92
CA GLU A 720 16.33 -26.38 6.55
C GLU A 720 15.52 -26.43 5.23
N PRO A 721 15.71 -27.49 4.42
CA PRO A 721 14.98 -27.64 3.17
C PRO A 721 13.48 -27.75 3.41
N PHE A 722 12.69 -27.06 2.58
CA PHE A 722 11.25 -27.22 2.56
C PHE A 722 10.90 -28.66 2.12
N PRO A 723 9.87 -29.31 2.70
CA PRO A 723 9.57 -30.71 2.40
C PRO A 723 9.14 -30.90 0.95
N GLU A 724 9.68 -31.93 0.29
CA GLU A 724 9.30 -32.32 -1.07
C GLU A 724 8.45 -33.61 -1.04
N THR A 725 7.70 -33.85 -2.11
CA THR A 725 6.92 -35.09 -2.20
C THR A 725 7.83 -36.32 -2.32
N VAL A 726 7.48 -37.39 -1.62
CA VAL A 726 8.26 -38.63 -1.56
C VAL A 726 7.63 -39.68 -2.47
N GLY A 727 8.43 -40.24 -3.37
CA GLY A 727 8.00 -41.31 -4.26
C GLY A 727 7.55 -42.55 -3.49
N GLY A 728 6.40 -43.11 -3.85
CA GLY A 728 5.87 -44.34 -3.24
C GLY A 728 5.06 -44.16 -1.95
N TRP A 729 4.91 -42.94 -1.44
CA TRP A 729 4.03 -42.67 -0.28
C TRP A 729 2.57 -42.50 -0.66
N GLN A 730 2.27 -42.06 -1.88
CA GLN A 730 0.90 -41.91 -2.35
C GLN A 730 0.23 -43.28 -2.48
N ASN A 731 -0.89 -43.46 -1.77
CA ASN A 731 -1.61 -44.74 -1.73
C ASN A 731 -3.12 -44.50 -1.59
N GLU A 732 -3.84 -44.52 -2.71
CA GLU A 732 -5.29 -44.29 -2.76
C GLU A 732 -6.10 -45.41 -2.11
N ASP A 733 -5.60 -46.65 -2.18
CA ASP A 733 -6.25 -47.80 -1.55
C ASP A 733 -6.18 -47.72 -0.02
N ALA A 734 -5.03 -47.31 0.53
CA ALA A 734 -4.88 -47.04 1.96
C ALA A 734 -5.76 -45.88 2.41
N ASP A 735 -5.86 -44.81 1.61
CA ASP A 735 -6.78 -43.70 1.88
C ASP A 735 -8.25 -44.18 1.95
N ALA A 736 -8.69 -44.98 0.98
CA ALA A 736 -10.05 -45.50 0.93
C ALA A 736 -10.34 -46.43 2.12
N ALA A 737 -9.40 -47.33 2.44
CA ALA A 737 -9.52 -48.25 3.57
C ALA A 737 -9.56 -47.50 4.92
N ALA A 738 -8.70 -46.50 5.12
CA ALA A 738 -8.70 -45.68 6.32
C ALA A 738 -10.01 -44.89 6.47
N ASN A 739 -10.51 -44.28 5.39
CA ASN A 739 -11.79 -43.56 5.39
C ASN A 739 -12.97 -44.47 5.75
N LEU A 740 -12.98 -45.72 5.27
CA LEU A 740 -13.99 -46.69 5.65
C LEU A 740 -13.96 -46.97 7.16
N VAL A 741 -12.77 -47.21 7.71
CA VAL A 741 -12.58 -47.45 9.16
C VAL A 741 -13.03 -46.24 9.98
N MET A 742 -12.67 -45.02 9.57
CA MET A 742 -13.11 -43.79 10.22
C MET A 742 -14.63 -43.63 10.18
N GLY A 743 -15.26 -43.95 9.05
CA GLY A 743 -16.71 -43.93 8.89
C GLY A 743 -17.41 -44.89 9.86
N VAL A 744 -16.88 -46.12 9.99
CA VAL A 744 -17.38 -47.10 10.96
C VAL A 744 -17.22 -46.61 12.39
N ILE A 745 -16.05 -46.11 12.77
CA ILE A 745 -15.79 -45.61 14.13
C ILE A 745 -16.70 -44.43 14.46
N THR A 746 -16.87 -43.50 13.51
CA THR A 746 -17.75 -42.34 13.68
C THR A 746 -19.21 -42.76 13.83
N GLY A 747 -19.68 -43.71 13.01
CA GLY A 747 -21.02 -44.29 13.13
C GLY A 747 -21.25 -44.93 14.49
N LEU A 748 -20.29 -45.71 14.99
CA LEU A 748 -20.35 -46.31 16.33
C LEU A 748 -20.38 -45.25 17.45
N ARG A 749 -19.57 -44.19 17.34
CA ARG A 749 -19.58 -43.07 18.30
C ARG A 749 -20.91 -42.34 18.31
N ASN A 750 -21.54 -42.13 17.14
CA ASN A 750 -22.84 -41.50 17.03
C ASN A 750 -23.93 -42.36 17.69
N ILE A 751 -23.98 -43.66 17.37
CA ILE A 751 -24.92 -44.60 18.02
C ILE A 751 -24.74 -44.58 19.53
N ARG A 752 -23.48 -44.62 20.01
CA ARG A 752 -23.17 -44.55 21.44
C ARG A 752 -23.69 -43.26 22.09
N SER A 753 -23.47 -42.12 21.45
CA SER A 753 -23.97 -40.82 21.92
C SER A 753 -25.49 -40.74 21.95
N GLU A 754 -26.16 -41.27 20.93
CA GLU A 754 -27.63 -41.28 20.83
C GLU A 754 -28.28 -42.23 21.84
N THR A 755 -27.62 -43.35 22.14
CA THR A 755 -28.10 -44.36 23.10
C THR A 755 -27.68 -44.08 24.55
N GLY A 756 -26.81 -43.10 24.78
CA GLY A 756 -26.34 -42.69 26.11
C GLY A 756 -25.40 -43.69 26.80
N ILE A 757 -24.66 -44.48 26.01
CA ILE A 757 -23.72 -45.52 26.50
C ILE A 757 -22.30 -44.96 26.72
#